data_AF-A0A4Q4ZGR5-F1
#
_entry.id   AF-A0A4Q4ZGR5-F1
#
_cell.length_a   1.000
_cell.length_b   1.000
_cell.length_c   1.000
_cell.angle_alpha   90.00
_cell.angle_beta   90.00
_cell.angle_gamma   90.00
#
_symmetry.space_group_name_H-M   'P 1'
#
loop_
_entity.id
_entity.type
_entity.pdbx_description
1 polymer ?
#
loop_
_entity_poly.entity_id
_entity_poly.type
_entity_poly.pdbx_seq_one_letter_code
_entity_poly.pdbx_strand_id
1 'polypeptide(L)'
;MGPFRVVTANVQSFPEDAITPAQALEDLQHNAADGDLVLLQEIAVRYRPLVQSAFPSPEWVVYYGRGDNADPIAFRRSLFTKVEGRVDLLHPARKHLHTRRYATYLRLRYRPLGLELHVTNLHLVAGAFNGVDEPDQALRLREWNEGVAGHRRFVEGLVRTGLPVVGGGDYNRQLRSMKPLGDEVAGKKVRYAVDAASIDLLWFVDGDGASWGVRATRLFPGRRAKSPQRNSDHGMRRATVALTPSRATGPAPPRDDARPAVRPHRPRPARPARPAQEAAMPGPFELTSFGDGTPKRVDWKTRAALEEAERRLGYRLTLVQGSYNRGGVSASAGTHDGGGVVDLLAWDWQRKVRVLRSIGFAAWYRPPVRGLWGPHIHAVLIDHGRLAPVAARQVAAYRAGRDGLRSNNPDRFWRPSTIPVFQYPPRRRPGEPERPTPPPGPAVVARAFPPQRTLDGVDTSHHQGGRIDVKAAQAAGLRWWYLKATEGDSVRDATYRKRVRQARSAGIPVGAYHFARPDPGDAAREARFFLANADIRAGDMLPMLDLESLEGMTLAEVTRWTGQWVATVTRDLRRRGLVARPIIYTPFDLGSGFGCLLWVARYSNDYRAPRIPRPWRKAAIWQHSNGTYGPVKHVPGFGPVDVNAVHPDVPMSALRVTKVRRPATPAPTPAPTPAPVPDRPPRRHDPEPEPPVVVEPVVVEAPAEAPVLDQAEAPALPAVPSVPSASSTAVALPGASTDGLPASADLDALIDLAVARVQLQTAAQQLLAALDRLPER
;
A
#
# COMPACT_ATOMS: atom_id res chain seq x y z
N MET A 1 7.87 -6.14 -37.83
CA MET A 1 7.44 -4.84 -37.25
C MET A 1 8.02 -4.75 -35.85
N GLY A 2 8.95 -3.82 -35.60
CA GLY A 2 9.71 -3.78 -34.35
C GLY A 2 8.97 -3.06 -33.22
N PRO A 3 9.02 -3.54 -31.97
CA PRO A 3 8.78 -2.69 -30.82
C PRO A 3 9.93 -1.69 -30.64
N PHE A 4 9.70 -0.61 -29.89
CA PHE A 4 10.73 0.32 -29.44
C PHE A 4 10.68 0.52 -27.92
N ARG A 5 11.77 1.02 -27.35
CA ARG A 5 11.98 1.17 -25.91
C ARG A 5 11.77 2.62 -25.51
N VAL A 6 10.84 2.85 -24.58
CA VAL A 6 10.66 4.15 -23.94
C VAL A 6 11.26 4.11 -22.55
N VAL A 7 12.07 5.11 -22.24
CA VAL A 7 12.75 5.27 -20.95
C VAL A 7 12.33 6.59 -20.30
N THR A 8 12.13 6.57 -18.99
CA THR A 8 12.12 7.79 -18.16
C THR A 8 13.24 7.71 -17.14
N ALA A 9 13.98 8.81 -16.98
CA ALA A 9 15.18 8.86 -16.16
C ALA A 9 15.44 10.28 -15.61
N ASN A 10 15.53 10.37 -14.28
CA ASN A 10 15.90 11.58 -13.56
C ASN A 10 17.45 11.63 -13.40
N VAL A 11 18.06 12.75 -13.76
CA VAL A 11 19.49 13.05 -13.48
C VAL A 11 19.55 14.28 -12.58
N GLN A 12 19.08 14.08 -11.35
CA GLN A 12 18.82 15.15 -10.39
C GLN A 12 20.08 15.93 -10.03
N SER A 13 19.93 17.25 -10.04
CA SER A 13 21.02 18.21 -10.03
C SER A 13 21.13 19.06 -8.75
N PHE A 14 20.47 18.65 -7.65
CA PHE A 14 20.31 19.47 -6.44
C PHE A 14 20.49 18.70 -5.12
N PRO A 15 21.47 19.04 -4.25
CA PRO A 15 22.46 20.11 -4.42
C PRO A 15 23.44 19.82 -5.57
N GLU A 16 24.19 20.83 -5.99
CA GLU A 16 24.93 20.78 -7.28
C GLU A 16 26.09 19.77 -7.31
N ASP A 17 26.53 19.36 -6.12
CA ASP A 17 27.59 18.39 -5.80
C ASP A 17 27.08 16.95 -5.63
N ALA A 18 25.76 16.72 -5.58
CA ALA A 18 25.16 15.40 -5.33
C ALA A 18 25.34 14.37 -6.46
N ILE A 19 25.89 14.77 -7.61
CA ILE A 19 26.35 13.89 -8.68
C ILE A 19 27.50 14.54 -9.45
N THR A 20 28.61 13.83 -9.64
CA THR A 20 29.75 14.36 -10.40
C THR A 20 29.46 14.37 -11.91
N PRO A 21 30.08 15.25 -12.71
CA PRO A 21 29.90 15.27 -14.16
C PRO A 21 30.17 13.91 -14.83
N ALA A 22 31.16 13.15 -14.35
CA ALA A 22 31.44 11.81 -14.85
C ALA A 22 30.28 10.82 -14.56
N GLN A 23 29.71 10.86 -13.35
CA GLN A 23 28.56 10.02 -12.97
C GLN A 23 27.30 10.39 -13.76
N ALA A 24 27.06 11.69 -13.95
CA ALA A 24 25.94 12.18 -14.76
C ALA A 24 26.08 11.76 -16.23
N LEU A 25 27.29 11.86 -16.82
CA LEU A 25 27.57 11.37 -18.16
C LEU A 25 27.37 9.84 -18.28
N GLU A 26 27.84 9.09 -17.29
CA GLU A 26 27.66 7.63 -17.21
C GLU A 26 26.17 7.23 -17.14
N ASP A 27 25.36 7.91 -16.32
CA ASP A 27 23.91 7.71 -16.26
C ASP A 27 23.23 8.03 -17.60
N LEU A 28 23.61 9.14 -18.24
CA LEU A 28 23.07 9.53 -19.55
C LEU A 28 23.45 8.56 -20.67
N GLN A 29 24.67 8.01 -20.66
CA GLN A 29 25.11 6.99 -21.62
C GLN A 29 24.33 5.68 -21.47
N HIS A 30 24.06 5.24 -20.23
CA HIS A 30 23.18 4.09 -20.01
C HIS A 30 21.74 4.34 -20.50
N ASN A 31 21.18 5.53 -20.23
CA ASN A 31 19.87 5.91 -20.75
C ASN A 31 19.81 5.86 -22.29
N ALA A 32 20.87 6.29 -22.98
CA ALA A 32 20.99 6.19 -24.44
C ALA A 32 21.15 4.74 -24.94
N ALA A 33 21.85 3.88 -24.20
CA ALA A 33 21.95 2.46 -24.54
C ALA A 33 20.61 1.73 -24.39
N ASP A 34 19.84 2.04 -23.34
CA ASP A 34 18.61 1.34 -22.98
C ASP A 34 17.34 1.84 -23.69
N GLY A 35 17.34 3.09 -24.17
CA GLY A 35 16.18 3.73 -24.80
C GLY A 35 16.27 3.95 -26.31
N ASP A 36 15.11 4.04 -26.93
CA ASP A 36 14.91 4.52 -28.31
C ASP A 36 14.16 5.88 -28.34
N LEU A 37 13.38 6.13 -27.28
CA LEU A 37 12.75 7.39 -26.90
C LEU A 37 12.99 7.59 -25.39
N VAL A 38 13.67 8.67 -25.01
CA VAL A 38 14.11 8.92 -23.62
C VAL A 38 13.52 10.24 -23.14
N LEU A 39 12.83 10.17 -22.00
CA LEU A 39 12.24 11.28 -21.28
C LEU A 39 13.17 11.59 -20.10
N LEU A 40 13.93 12.68 -20.18
CA LEU A 40 14.93 13.06 -19.18
C LEU A 40 14.35 14.11 -18.24
N GLN A 41 14.49 13.94 -16.93
CA GLN A 41 14.02 14.92 -15.93
C GLN A 41 15.18 15.60 -15.20
N GLU A 42 14.92 16.83 -14.72
CA GLU A 42 15.85 17.62 -13.89
C GLU A 42 17.21 17.98 -14.52
N ILE A 43 17.30 18.01 -15.85
CA ILE A 43 18.51 18.39 -16.59
C ILE A 43 18.78 19.89 -16.47
N ALA A 44 19.52 20.29 -15.42
CA ALA A 44 20.06 21.64 -15.30
C ALA A 44 20.87 22.04 -16.54
N VAL A 45 20.86 23.34 -16.87
CA VAL A 45 21.52 23.89 -18.08
C VAL A 45 23.00 23.49 -18.17
N ARG A 46 23.70 23.40 -17.02
CA ARG A 46 25.11 22.98 -16.93
C ARG A 46 25.40 21.57 -17.45
N TYR A 47 24.42 20.67 -17.46
CA TYR A 47 24.58 19.29 -17.94
C TYR A 47 24.16 19.09 -19.41
N ARG A 48 23.66 20.12 -20.10
CA ARG A 48 23.32 20.04 -21.53
C ARG A 48 24.47 19.54 -22.43
N PRO A 49 25.75 19.91 -22.20
CA PRO A 49 26.88 19.34 -22.95
C PRO A 49 27.06 17.83 -22.71
N LEU A 50 26.83 17.34 -21.48
CA LEU A 50 26.92 15.91 -21.18
C LEU A 50 25.81 15.11 -21.87
N VAL A 51 24.59 15.67 -21.91
CA VAL A 51 23.48 15.07 -22.68
C VAL A 51 23.79 15.08 -24.18
N GLN A 52 24.38 16.14 -24.73
CA GLN A 52 24.81 16.16 -26.14
C GLN A 52 25.90 15.12 -26.43
N SER A 53 26.82 14.87 -25.48
CA SER A 53 27.83 13.83 -25.57
C SER A 53 27.25 12.42 -25.49
N ALA A 54 26.30 12.17 -24.59
CA ALA A 54 25.64 10.87 -24.43
C ALA A 54 24.60 10.54 -25.52
N PHE A 55 24.02 11.57 -26.14
CA PHE A 55 23.01 11.46 -27.20
C PHE A 55 23.50 12.15 -28.50
N PRO A 56 24.53 11.61 -29.17
CA PRO A 56 25.21 12.30 -30.26
C PRO A 56 24.38 12.40 -31.56
N SER A 57 24.55 13.54 -32.24
CA SER A 57 24.08 13.75 -33.61
C SER A 57 24.98 12.98 -34.61
N PRO A 58 24.47 12.46 -35.74
CA PRO A 58 23.10 12.58 -36.25
C PRO A 58 22.16 11.46 -35.77
N GLU A 59 22.65 10.50 -34.99
CA GLU A 59 21.88 9.33 -34.55
C GLU A 59 20.69 9.73 -33.65
N TRP A 60 20.93 10.68 -32.74
CA TRP A 60 19.95 11.20 -31.81
C TRP A 60 19.50 12.61 -32.17
N VAL A 61 18.29 12.93 -31.75
CA VAL A 61 17.78 14.30 -31.67
C VAL A 61 17.35 14.54 -30.23
N VAL A 62 17.91 15.56 -29.59
CA VAL A 62 17.53 16.02 -28.24
C VAL A 62 16.77 17.33 -28.36
N TYR A 63 15.56 17.39 -27.82
CA TYR A 63 14.72 18.59 -27.81
C TYR A 63 14.56 19.15 -26.40
N TYR A 64 15.20 20.30 -26.16
CA TYR A 64 15.09 21.09 -24.93
C TYR A 64 13.98 22.15 -24.97
N GLY A 65 13.49 22.52 -26.16
CA GLY A 65 12.64 23.69 -26.32
C GLY A 65 13.38 25.01 -26.06
N ARG A 66 12.73 25.96 -25.36
CA ARG A 66 13.27 27.31 -25.07
C ARG A 66 13.61 27.46 -23.58
N GLY A 67 14.60 28.31 -23.29
CA GLY A 67 14.87 28.82 -21.94
C GLY A 67 15.47 27.80 -20.95
N ASP A 68 15.05 27.93 -19.69
CA ASP A 68 15.50 27.18 -18.51
C ASP A 68 14.84 25.81 -18.36
N ASN A 69 14.21 25.28 -19.41
CA ASN A 69 13.59 23.95 -19.38
C ASN A 69 14.59 22.84 -19.03
N ALA A 70 14.21 22.02 -18.06
CA ALA A 70 15.00 20.94 -17.49
C ALA A 70 14.48 19.53 -17.87
N ASP A 71 13.39 19.43 -18.64
CA ASP A 71 12.72 18.15 -18.91
C ASP A 71 12.80 17.72 -20.40
N PRO A 72 14.00 17.63 -21.02
CA PRO A 72 14.12 17.39 -22.47
C PRO A 72 13.67 15.99 -22.90
N ILE A 73 13.41 15.85 -24.20
CA ILE A 73 13.10 14.56 -24.84
C ILE A 73 14.16 14.24 -25.88
N ALA A 74 14.79 13.07 -25.77
CA ALA A 74 15.73 12.54 -26.75
C ALA A 74 15.12 11.36 -27.53
N PHE A 75 15.36 11.26 -28.84
CA PHE A 75 14.85 10.14 -29.66
C PHE A 75 15.81 9.72 -30.77
N ARG A 76 15.80 8.42 -31.12
CA ARG A 76 16.57 7.86 -32.25
C ARG A 76 16.01 8.35 -33.59
N ARG A 77 16.83 9.03 -34.38
CA ARG A 77 16.46 9.56 -35.72
C ARG A 77 16.10 8.48 -36.72
N SER A 78 16.63 7.26 -36.53
CA SER A 78 16.29 6.06 -37.32
C SER A 78 14.84 5.59 -37.15
N LEU A 79 14.20 5.89 -36.02
CA LEU A 79 12.84 5.47 -35.69
C LEU A 79 11.82 6.61 -35.77
N PHE A 80 12.24 7.85 -35.51
CA PHE A 80 11.32 8.99 -35.43
C PHE A 80 11.76 10.18 -36.30
N THR A 81 10.76 10.95 -36.74
CA THR A 81 10.94 12.30 -37.29
C THR A 81 10.12 13.27 -36.44
N LYS A 82 10.72 14.38 -36.00
CA LYS A 82 9.96 15.46 -35.35
C LYS A 82 9.06 16.14 -36.38
N VAL A 83 7.77 16.23 -36.08
CA VAL A 83 6.78 17.00 -36.84
C VAL A 83 6.57 18.37 -36.19
N GLU A 84 6.41 18.39 -34.86
CA GLU A 84 6.17 19.59 -34.08
C GLU A 84 6.89 19.48 -32.73
N GLY A 85 7.18 20.61 -32.08
CA GLY A 85 7.57 20.62 -30.69
C GLY A 85 7.47 21.99 -30.06
N ARG A 86 7.00 22.04 -28.81
CA ARG A 86 6.92 23.24 -27.97
C ARG A 86 7.15 22.88 -26.51
N VAL A 87 7.26 23.90 -25.66
CA VAL A 87 7.35 23.76 -24.21
C VAL A 87 6.27 24.65 -23.61
N ASP A 88 5.38 24.04 -22.84
CA ASP A 88 4.23 24.72 -22.23
C ASP A 88 4.52 24.92 -20.73
N LEU A 89 4.31 26.14 -20.21
CA LEU A 89 4.45 26.43 -18.77
C LEU A 89 3.29 25.76 -18.02
N LEU A 90 3.58 24.75 -17.21
CA LEU A 90 2.58 24.12 -16.33
C LEU A 90 2.40 24.94 -15.05
N HIS A 91 3.50 25.42 -14.46
CA HIS A 91 3.48 26.21 -13.21
C HIS A 91 4.38 27.44 -13.26
N PRO A 92 3.88 28.62 -12.87
CA PRO A 92 4.74 29.74 -12.51
C PRO A 92 5.60 29.39 -11.28
N ALA A 93 6.69 30.11 -11.07
CA ALA A 93 7.45 29.99 -9.83
C ALA A 93 6.67 30.58 -8.65
N ARG A 94 6.76 29.92 -7.50
CA ARG A 94 6.26 30.43 -6.20
C ARG A 94 7.47 30.68 -5.30
N LYS A 95 7.68 31.95 -4.91
CA LYS A 95 8.76 32.34 -4.00
C LYS A 95 8.77 31.44 -2.75
N HIS A 96 9.93 30.93 -2.37
CA HIS A 96 10.15 30.00 -1.25
C HIS A 96 9.52 28.59 -1.37
N LEU A 97 8.73 28.27 -2.42
CA LEU A 97 8.11 26.95 -2.57
C LEU A 97 8.72 26.11 -3.69
N HIS A 98 8.74 26.62 -4.92
CA HIS A 98 9.29 25.93 -6.10
C HIS A 98 9.58 26.91 -7.25
N THR A 99 10.53 26.51 -8.11
CA THR A 99 10.79 27.20 -9.39
C THR A 99 9.71 26.90 -10.44
N ARG A 100 9.81 27.50 -11.63
CA ARG A 100 8.91 27.20 -12.76
C ARG A 100 8.93 25.71 -13.08
N ARG A 101 7.81 25.19 -13.59
CA ARG A 101 7.71 23.82 -14.15
C ARG A 101 7.06 23.85 -15.52
N TYR A 102 7.59 23.01 -16.40
CA TYR A 102 7.24 22.97 -17.81
C TYR A 102 6.81 21.57 -18.23
N ALA A 103 6.07 21.49 -19.34
CA ALA A 103 5.88 20.27 -20.10
C ALA A 103 6.60 20.40 -21.44
N THR A 104 7.53 19.51 -21.73
CA THR A 104 8.10 19.35 -23.07
C THR A 104 7.17 18.50 -23.91
N TYR A 105 6.73 19.03 -25.04
CA TYR A 105 5.84 18.34 -25.98
C TYR A 105 6.49 18.17 -27.35
N LEU A 106 6.32 16.98 -27.93
CA LEU A 106 6.67 16.67 -29.31
C LEU A 106 5.52 15.94 -30.00
N ARG A 107 5.26 16.28 -31.26
CA ARG A 107 4.58 15.37 -32.19
C ARG A 107 5.64 14.70 -33.05
N LEU A 108 5.70 13.38 -33.00
CA LEU A 108 6.67 12.56 -33.74
C LEU A 108 5.95 11.69 -34.77
N ARG A 109 6.58 11.50 -35.93
CA ARG A 109 6.20 10.45 -36.90
C ARG A 109 7.09 9.23 -36.67
N TYR A 110 6.49 8.10 -36.32
CA TYR A 110 7.17 6.82 -36.17
C TYR A 110 7.36 6.16 -37.54
N ARG A 111 8.60 6.21 -38.04
CA ARG A 111 8.97 5.82 -39.40
C ARG A 111 8.53 4.39 -39.78
N PRO A 112 8.67 3.35 -38.94
CA PRO A 112 8.32 1.97 -39.33
C PRO A 112 6.84 1.71 -39.62
N LEU A 113 5.93 2.63 -39.25
CA LEU A 113 4.49 2.50 -39.51
C LEU A 113 3.89 3.73 -40.23
N GLY A 114 4.67 4.79 -40.47
CA GLY A 114 4.18 6.07 -41.01
C GLY A 114 3.25 6.86 -40.07
N LEU A 115 2.94 6.34 -38.87
CA LEU A 115 1.98 6.92 -37.93
C LEU A 115 2.57 8.10 -37.15
N GLU A 116 1.74 9.08 -36.82
CA GLU A 116 2.08 10.14 -35.87
C GLU A 116 1.63 9.79 -34.45
N LEU A 117 2.39 10.27 -33.46
CA LEU A 117 2.13 10.13 -32.04
C LEU A 117 2.50 11.40 -31.28
N HIS A 118 1.85 11.59 -30.13
CA HIS A 118 2.21 12.63 -29.17
C HIS A 118 3.17 12.07 -28.11
N VAL A 119 4.20 12.84 -27.77
CA VAL A 119 5.13 12.57 -26.68
C VAL A 119 5.14 13.75 -25.73
N THR A 120 5.05 13.50 -24.42
CA THR A 120 5.21 14.53 -23.39
C THR A 120 6.13 14.10 -22.25
N ASN A 121 6.88 15.06 -21.70
CA ASN A 121 7.73 14.90 -20.53
C ASN A 121 7.58 16.12 -19.60
N LEU A 122 7.75 15.95 -18.28
CA LEU A 122 7.60 17.01 -17.28
C LEU A 122 8.24 16.66 -15.93
N HIS A 123 8.41 17.68 -15.09
CA HIS A 123 8.59 17.54 -13.64
C HIS A 123 7.47 18.33 -12.92
N LEU A 124 6.74 17.70 -12.00
CA LEU A 124 5.64 18.31 -11.24
C LEU A 124 6.07 18.84 -9.86
N VAL A 125 5.25 19.70 -9.24
CA VAL A 125 5.54 20.51 -8.04
C VAL A 125 6.21 19.74 -6.88
N ALA A 126 7.32 20.30 -6.39
CA ALA A 126 8.12 19.75 -5.30
C ALA A 126 7.55 19.99 -3.88
N GLY A 127 7.70 19.00 -3.00
CA GLY A 127 7.68 19.18 -1.53
C GLY A 127 6.33 19.15 -0.80
N ALA A 128 5.19 18.91 -1.44
CA ALA A 128 3.87 18.90 -0.75
C ALA A 128 3.71 17.84 0.37
N PHE A 129 4.59 16.84 0.41
CA PHE A 129 4.54 15.70 1.33
C PHE A 129 5.88 15.46 2.06
N ASN A 130 6.74 16.48 2.12
CA ASN A 130 7.99 16.42 2.88
C ASN A 130 7.74 16.86 4.32
N GLY A 131 8.05 15.99 5.29
CA GLY A 131 8.05 16.32 6.71
C GLY A 131 6.66 16.48 7.35
N VAL A 132 6.62 16.21 8.66
CA VAL A 132 5.68 16.90 9.55
C VAL A 132 6.44 18.17 10.00
N ASP A 133 5.75 19.31 10.12
CA ASP A 133 6.30 20.63 10.51
C ASP A 133 6.84 21.56 9.38
N GLU A 134 6.42 21.38 8.12
CA GLU A 134 6.62 22.39 7.06
C GLU A 134 5.54 23.51 7.11
N PRO A 135 5.90 24.82 7.17
CA PRO A 135 4.95 25.91 7.41
C PRO A 135 3.91 26.17 6.29
N ASP A 136 4.08 25.56 5.11
CA ASP A 136 3.25 25.81 3.92
C ASP A 136 2.55 24.57 3.34
N GLN A 137 2.42 23.47 4.10
CA GLN A 137 1.89 22.20 3.59
C GLN A 137 0.54 22.34 2.85
N ALA A 138 -0.39 23.14 3.37
CA ALA A 138 -1.68 23.40 2.74
C ALA A 138 -1.58 24.19 1.42
N LEU A 139 -0.58 25.05 1.28
CA LEU A 139 -0.31 25.79 0.04
C LEU A 139 0.40 24.89 -0.98
N ARG A 140 1.43 24.15 -0.58
CA ARG A 140 2.09 23.16 -1.46
C ARG A 140 1.10 22.12 -2.00
N LEU A 141 0.16 21.66 -1.17
CA LEU A 141 -0.92 20.76 -1.61
C LEU A 141 -1.88 21.40 -2.62
N ARG A 142 -2.16 22.72 -2.52
CA ARG A 142 -2.96 23.43 -3.53
C ARG A 142 -2.22 23.53 -4.86
N GLU A 143 -0.99 24.03 -4.87
CA GLU A 143 -0.17 24.14 -6.09
C GLU A 143 -0.01 22.76 -6.77
N TRP A 144 0.19 21.70 -5.99
CA TRP A 144 0.27 20.33 -6.50
C TRP A 144 -1.06 19.86 -7.16
N ASN A 145 -2.22 20.11 -6.52
CA ASN A 145 -3.52 19.76 -7.10
C ASN A 145 -3.84 20.55 -8.37
N GLU A 146 -3.52 21.86 -8.37
CA GLU A 146 -3.64 22.72 -9.55
C GLU A 146 -2.77 22.20 -10.70
N GLY A 147 -1.61 21.62 -10.38
CA GLY A 147 -0.70 21.02 -11.36
C GLY A 147 -1.13 19.71 -11.95
N VAL A 148 -1.68 18.79 -11.15
CA VAL A 148 -2.33 17.61 -11.72
C VAL A 148 -3.52 18.01 -12.59
N ALA A 149 -4.30 19.01 -12.19
CA ALA A 149 -5.41 19.50 -13.00
C ALA A 149 -4.93 20.16 -14.32
N GLY A 150 -3.85 20.95 -14.28
CA GLY A 150 -3.23 21.57 -15.46
C GLY A 150 -2.66 20.53 -16.43
N HIS A 151 -1.84 19.61 -15.92
CA HIS A 151 -1.29 18.50 -16.69
C HIS A 151 -2.40 17.64 -17.31
N ARG A 152 -3.45 17.30 -16.56
CA ARG A 152 -4.59 16.53 -17.08
C ARG A 152 -5.26 17.26 -18.26
N ARG A 153 -5.57 18.55 -18.14
CA ARG A 153 -6.18 19.33 -19.24
C ARG A 153 -5.30 19.33 -20.49
N PHE A 154 -3.99 19.47 -20.32
CA PHE A 154 -3.03 19.39 -21.41
C PHE A 154 -3.07 18.02 -22.11
N VAL A 155 -3.02 16.90 -21.36
CA VAL A 155 -3.10 15.55 -21.94
C VAL A 155 -4.46 15.27 -22.57
N GLU A 156 -5.57 15.73 -21.99
CA GLU A 156 -6.89 15.65 -22.63
C GLU A 156 -6.93 16.34 -24.00
N GLY A 157 -6.21 17.46 -24.16
CA GLY A 157 -6.03 18.13 -25.45
C GLY A 157 -5.33 17.24 -26.48
N LEU A 158 -4.26 16.55 -26.08
CA LEU A 158 -3.52 15.62 -26.95
C LEU A 158 -4.36 14.41 -27.36
N VAL A 159 -5.09 13.83 -26.40
CA VAL A 159 -5.90 12.62 -26.63
C VAL A 159 -7.11 12.90 -27.54
N ARG A 160 -7.67 14.12 -27.49
CA ARG A 160 -8.75 14.57 -28.39
C ARG A 160 -8.34 14.72 -29.86
N THR A 161 -7.04 14.74 -30.20
CA THR A 161 -6.63 14.76 -31.62
C THR A 161 -6.67 13.38 -32.29
N GLY A 162 -7.07 12.33 -31.56
CA GLY A 162 -7.14 10.96 -32.07
C GLY A 162 -5.80 10.26 -32.28
N LEU A 163 -4.67 10.93 -32.05
CA LEU A 163 -3.34 10.32 -32.14
C LEU A 163 -2.99 9.56 -30.84
N PRO A 164 -2.23 8.45 -30.94
CA PRO A 164 -1.71 7.75 -29.76
C PRO A 164 -0.77 8.66 -28.97
N VAL A 165 -0.87 8.61 -27.65
CA VAL A 165 -0.07 9.41 -26.72
C VAL A 165 0.83 8.51 -25.89
N VAL A 166 2.09 8.90 -25.74
CA VAL A 166 3.00 8.43 -24.70
C VAL A 166 3.44 9.62 -23.85
N GLY A 167 3.52 9.43 -22.54
CA GLY A 167 4.04 10.47 -21.67
C GLY A 167 4.71 9.91 -20.43
N GLY A 168 5.59 10.71 -19.86
CA GLY A 168 6.25 10.40 -18.60
C GLY A 168 6.70 11.67 -17.88
N GLY A 169 7.58 11.51 -16.92
CA GLY A 169 8.01 12.60 -16.05
C GLY A 169 8.15 12.20 -14.60
N ASP A 170 8.70 13.12 -13.79
CA ASP A 170 8.73 13.03 -12.34
C ASP A 170 7.50 13.75 -11.78
N TYR A 171 6.64 13.03 -11.05
CA TYR A 171 5.41 13.56 -10.46
C TYR A 171 5.58 13.92 -8.97
N ASN A 172 6.82 13.89 -8.47
CA ASN A 172 7.32 14.19 -7.14
C ASN A 172 6.63 13.44 -5.96
N ARG A 173 7.30 12.36 -5.54
CA ARG A 173 7.11 11.56 -4.31
C ARG A 173 5.77 10.84 -4.11
N GLN A 174 5.88 9.71 -3.41
CA GLN A 174 5.00 8.57 -3.56
C GLN A 174 3.64 8.76 -2.88
N LEU A 175 2.56 8.75 -3.66
CA LEU A 175 1.22 8.47 -3.14
C LEU A 175 0.53 7.45 -4.03
N ARG A 176 0.46 6.21 -3.51
CA ARG A 176 -0.02 4.97 -4.14
C ARG A 176 -1.44 5.01 -4.75
N SER A 177 -2.14 6.14 -4.65
CA SER A 177 -3.54 6.34 -5.01
C SER A 177 -3.78 7.42 -6.07
N MET A 178 -2.77 8.21 -6.46
CA MET A 178 -3.05 9.51 -7.10
C MET A 178 -3.23 9.49 -8.61
N LYS A 179 -2.83 8.42 -9.33
CA LYS A 179 -2.93 8.23 -10.80
C LYS A 179 -3.16 9.56 -11.54
N PRO A 180 -2.12 10.34 -11.91
CA PRO A 180 -2.29 11.75 -12.28
C PRO A 180 -3.22 12.00 -13.48
N LEU A 181 -3.49 10.97 -14.30
CA LEU A 181 -4.43 11.00 -15.42
C LEU A 181 -5.66 10.10 -15.19
N GLY A 182 -5.83 9.55 -14.00
CA GLY A 182 -6.83 8.55 -13.66
C GLY A 182 -6.60 7.21 -14.38
N ASP A 183 -7.62 6.34 -14.35
CA ASP A 183 -7.69 5.18 -15.25
C ASP A 183 -8.15 5.56 -16.67
N GLU A 184 -8.64 6.78 -16.86
CA GLU A 184 -9.23 7.26 -18.11
C GLU A 184 -9.06 8.77 -18.30
N VAL A 185 -8.75 9.17 -19.52
CA VAL A 185 -8.58 10.56 -19.96
C VAL A 185 -9.28 10.75 -21.31
N ALA A 186 -10.15 11.77 -21.41
CA ALA A 186 -10.97 12.05 -22.60
C ALA A 186 -11.66 10.82 -23.25
N GLY A 187 -12.26 9.94 -22.45
CA GLY A 187 -12.95 8.73 -22.94
C GLY A 187 -12.04 7.53 -23.22
N LYS A 188 -10.72 7.67 -23.03
CA LYS A 188 -9.73 6.64 -23.36
C LYS A 188 -8.96 6.16 -22.14
N LYS A 189 -8.78 4.83 -22.05
CA LYS A 189 -8.07 4.18 -20.95
C LYS A 189 -6.60 4.62 -20.91
N VAL A 190 -6.14 5.06 -19.75
CA VAL A 190 -4.72 5.29 -19.48
C VAL A 190 -4.06 3.97 -19.10
N ARG A 191 -2.89 3.70 -19.67
CA ARG A 191 -2.10 2.50 -19.39
C ARG A 191 -0.74 2.88 -18.84
N TYR A 192 -0.55 2.68 -17.54
CA TYR A 192 0.73 2.88 -16.87
C TYR A 192 1.67 1.71 -17.17
N ALA A 193 2.90 2.01 -17.56
CA ALA A 193 3.95 1.06 -17.94
C ALA A 193 4.80 0.60 -16.74
N VAL A 194 4.65 1.31 -15.63
CA VAL A 194 5.46 1.24 -14.41
C VAL A 194 4.51 1.34 -13.22
N ASP A 195 4.99 0.98 -12.05
CA ASP A 195 4.23 1.11 -10.81
C ASP A 195 3.73 2.55 -10.57
N ALA A 196 2.45 2.69 -10.25
CA ALA A 196 1.83 3.98 -9.91
C ALA A 196 2.29 4.54 -8.55
N ALA A 197 3.06 3.77 -7.76
CA ALA A 197 3.80 4.26 -6.59
C ALA A 197 5.18 4.85 -6.95
N SER A 198 5.65 4.72 -8.19
CA SER A 198 6.90 5.34 -8.67
C SER A 198 6.72 6.86 -8.84
N ILE A 199 7.77 7.63 -8.61
CA ILE A 199 7.75 9.09 -8.83
C ILE A 199 7.94 9.39 -10.33
N ASP A 200 8.87 8.66 -10.96
CA ASP A 200 9.00 8.58 -12.40
C ASP A 200 7.89 7.68 -12.93
N LEU A 201 6.97 8.26 -13.68
CA LEU A 201 5.88 7.54 -14.33
C LEU A 201 6.11 7.49 -15.83
N LEU A 202 5.64 6.40 -16.44
CA LEU A 202 5.53 6.23 -17.87
C LEU A 202 4.13 5.68 -18.17
N TRP A 203 3.42 6.31 -19.09
CA TRP A 203 2.03 6.02 -19.39
C TRP A 203 1.71 6.20 -20.88
N PHE A 204 0.65 5.53 -21.33
CA PHE A 204 0.20 5.49 -22.72
C PHE A 204 -1.31 5.67 -22.81
N VAL A 205 -1.77 6.29 -23.90
CA VAL A 205 -3.19 6.38 -24.29
C VAL A 205 -3.31 6.06 -25.77
N ASP A 206 -4.34 5.30 -26.14
CA ASP A 206 -4.54 4.83 -27.52
C ASP A 206 -5.06 5.93 -28.46
N GLY A 207 -4.62 5.89 -29.71
CA GLY A 207 -5.22 6.66 -30.80
C GLY A 207 -6.51 6.02 -31.30
N ASP A 208 -7.22 6.69 -32.19
CA ASP A 208 -8.42 6.12 -32.83
C ASP A 208 -8.04 5.06 -33.88
N GLY A 209 -6.98 5.35 -34.65
CA GLY A 209 -6.43 4.44 -35.66
C GLY A 209 -5.25 3.57 -35.20
N ALA A 210 -4.80 3.67 -33.95
CA ALA A 210 -3.64 2.91 -33.47
C ALA A 210 -3.66 2.67 -31.95
N SER A 211 -3.35 1.43 -31.54
CA SER A 211 -3.30 1.01 -30.14
C SER A 211 -1.90 0.60 -29.71
N TRP A 212 -1.58 0.86 -28.44
CA TRP A 212 -0.35 0.40 -27.81
C TRP A 212 -0.44 -1.08 -27.42
N GLY A 213 0.66 -1.79 -27.56
CA GLY A 213 0.89 -3.12 -27.00
C GLY A 213 2.14 -3.08 -26.14
N VAL A 214 2.00 -3.23 -24.82
CA VAL A 214 3.15 -3.35 -23.92
C VAL A 214 3.68 -4.77 -24.04
N ARG A 215 4.90 -4.92 -24.58
CA ARG A 215 5.51 -6.25 -24.84
C ARG A 215 6.36 -6.72 -23.66
N ALA A 216 7.04 -5.80 -22.97
CA ALA A 216 7.76 -6.06 -21.74
C ALA A 216 7.93 -4.77 -20.93
N THR A 217 7.91 -4.88 -19.60
CA THR A 217 8.17 -3.79 -18.66
C THR A 217 9.32 -4.19 -17.75
N ARG A 218 10.34 -3.33 -17.59
CA ARG A 218 11.45 -3.57 -16.68
C ARG A 218 11.68 -2.35 -15.79
N LEU A 219 11.56 -2.57 -14.49
CA LEU A 219 12.07 -1.66 -13.48
C LEU A 219 13.56 -1.99 -13.32
N PHE A 220 14.45 -1.03 -13.55
CA PHE A 220 15.83 -1.20 -13.14
C PHE A 220 15.93 -0.88 -11.64
N PRO A 221 16.59 -1.73 -10.84
CA PRO A 221 16.93 -1.34 -9.47
C PRO A 221 17.87 -0.14 -9.54
N GLY A 222 17.68 0.85 -8.65
CA GLY A 222 18.66 1.91 -8.43
C GLY A 222 20.05 1.30 -8.17
N ARG A 223 21.11 1.98 -8.64
CA ARG A 223 22.47 1.45 -8.67
C ARG A 223 22.93 1.02 -7.26
N ARG A 224 22.92 -0.28 -6.97
CA ARG A 224 23.41 -0.83 -5.69
C ARG A 224 24.95 -0.80 -5.61
N ALA A 225 25.55 0.37 -5.33
CA ALA A 225 26.92 0.44 -4.82
C ALA A 225 27.25 1.79 -4.16
N LYS A 226 27.75 1.71 -2.91
CA LYS A 226 28.35 2.76 -2.07
C LYS A 226 27.39 3.78 -1.42
N SER A 227 27.81 4.28 -0.26
CA SER A 227 27.03 5.05 0.72
C SER A 227 26.90 6.55 0.35
N PRO A 228 26.22 7.35 1.20
CA PRO A 228 25.02 8.11 0.84
C PRO A 228 25.27 9.30 -0.10
N GLN A 229 24.17 9.84 -0.64
CA GLN A 229 24.10 10.93 -1.63
C GLN A 229 24.55 10.54 -3.04
N ARG A 230 23.70 9.77 -3.73
CA ARG A 230 23.49 9.95 -5.17
C ARG A 230 22.02 10.26 -5.42
N ASN A 231 21.79 11.35 -6.12
CA ASN A 231 20.44 11.79 -6.42
C ASN A 231 19.85 11.14 -7.70
N SER A 232 20.64 10.37 -8.46
CA SER A 232 20.14 9.49 -9.54
C SER A 232 19.57 8.14 -9.04
N ASP A 233 19.28 8.01 -7.74
CA ASP A 233 18.70 6.80 -7.12
C ASP A 233 17.23 6.51 -7.52
N HIS A 234 16.61 7.40 -8.29
CA HIS A 234 15.32 7.20 -8.94
C HIS A 234 15.47 6.23 -10.12
N GLY A 235 15.52 4.94 -9.79
CA GLY A 235 15.93 3.86 -10.70
C GLY A 235 15.18 3.84 -12.03
N MET A 236 15.93 4.08 -13.12
CA MET A 236 15.49 4.14 -14.52
C MET A 236 14.34 3.19 -14.83
N ARG A 237 13.30 3.72 -15.48
CA ARG A 237 12.13 2.94 -15.88
C ARG A 237 12.10 2.73 -17.38
N ARG A 238 11.93 1.49 -17.83
CA ARG A 238 11.88 1.12 -19.25
C ARG A 238 10.64 0.30 -19.58
N ALA A 239 9.96 0.67 -20.67
CA ALA A 239 8.94 -0.16 -21.31
C ALA A 239 9.30 -0.43 -22.77
N THR A 240 9.25 -1.70 -23.17
CA THR A 240 9.30 -2.10 -24.58
C THR A 240 7.87 -2.14 -25.10
N VAL A 241 7.54 -1.23 -26.02
CA VAL A 241 6.19 -1.05 -26.58
C VAL A 241 6.16 -1.29 -28.08
N ALA A 242 5.04 -1.82 -28.55
CA ALA A 242 4.69 -1.87 -29.97
C ALA A 242 3.47 -0.97 -30.19
N LEU A 243 3.51 -0.12 -31.21
CA LEU A 243 2.31 0.54 -31.72
C LEU A 243 1.70 -0.35 -32.81
N THR A 244 0.38 -0.53 -32.81
CA THR A 244 -0.33 -1.40 -33.78
C THR A 244 -1.46 -0.61 -34.42
N PRO A 245 -1.50 -0.47 -35.76
CA PRO A 245 -2.65 0.14 -36.45
C PRO A 245 -3.92 -0.68 -36.19
N SER A 246 -5.02 -0.01 -35.90
CA SER A 246 -6.34 -0.63 -35.78
C SER A 246 -6.86 -0.96 -37.19
N ARG A 247 -7.29 -2.22 -37.43
CA ARG A 247 -7.98 -2.56 -38.68
C ARG A 247 -9.28 -1.75 -38.77
N ALA A 248 -9.49 -1.07 -39.89
CA ALA A 248 -10.74 -0.37 -40.16
C ALA A 248 -11.91 -1.38 -40.17
N THR A 249 -12.82 -1.23 -39.22
CA THR A 249 -14.11 -1.92 -39.23
C THR A 249 -15.13 -1.02 -39.92
N GLY A 250 -15.67 -1.46 -41.05
CA GLY A 250 -16.75 -0.77 -41.74
C GLY A 250 -18.04 -0.71 -40.91
N PRO A 251 -18.99 0.17 -41.27
CA PRO A 251 -20.25 0.30 -40.54
C PRO A 251 -21.08 -0.98 -40.62
N ALA A 252 -21.72 -1.35 -39.52
CA ALA A 252 -22.64 -2.49 -39.47
C ALA A 252 -23.94 -2.16 -40.24
N PRO A 253 -24.55 -3.13 -40.95
CA PRO A 253 -25.80 -2.91 -41.68
C PRO A 253 -26.99 -2.69 -40.72
N PRO A 254 -28.05 -1.98 -41.17
CA PRO A 254 -29.26 -1.79 -40.38
C PRO A 254 -30.00 -3.12 -40.17
N ARG A 255 -30.85 -3.17 -39.14
CA ARG A 255 -31.74 -4.31 -38.88
C ARG A 255 -33.13 -3.99 -39.42
N ASP A 256 -33.68 -4.89 -40.22
CA ASP A 256 -35.05 -4.78 -40.72
C ASP A 256 -36.09 -5.13 -39.65
N ASP A 257 -37.13 -4.29 -39.57
CA ASP A 257 -38.32 -4.53 -38.76
C ASP A 257 -39.40 -5.26 -39.59
N ALA A 258 -39.62 -6.56 -39.32
CA ALA A 258 -40.76 -7.30 -39.88
C ALA A 258 -41.37 -8.28 -38.86
N ARG A 259 -42.65 -8.05 -38.50
CA ARG A 259 -43.46 -8.95 -37.67
C ARG A 259 -44.24 -9.96 -38.54
N PRO A 260 -44.41 -11.21 -38.10
CA PRO A 260 -45.55 -12.05 -38.49
C PRO A 260 -46.68 -12.02 -37.43
N ALA A 261 -47.90 -12.34 -37.85
CA ALA A 261 -49.14 -12.14 -37.09
C ALA A 261 -49.50 -13.29 -36.11
N VAL A 262 -50.39 -12.97 -35.16
CA VAL A 262 -50.90 -13.86 -34.10
C VAL A 262 -52.08 -14.71 -34.58
N ARG A 263 -52.18 -15.97 -34.10
CA ARG A 263 -53.45 -16.72 -34.01
C ARG A 263 -53.70 -17.19 -32.56
N PRO A 264 -54.97 -17.32 -32.12
CA PRO A 264 -55.32 -17.43 -30.69
C PRO A 264 -55.47 -18.87 -30.19
N HIS A 265 -55.32 -19.08 -28.87
CA HIS A 265 -55.70 -20.32 -28.19
C HIS A 265 -56.62 -20.06 -26.97
N ARG A 266 -57.59 -20.96 -26.78
CA ARG A 266 -58.67 -20.91 -25.77
C ARG A 266 -58.21 -20.99 -24.30
N PRO A 267 -59.03 -20.51 -23.33
CA PRO A 267 -58.71 -20.54 -21.91
C PRO A 267 -58.93 -21.92 -21.26
N ARG A 268 -58.28 -22.15 -20.11
CA ARG A 268 -58.49 -23.28 -19.20
C ARG A 268 -59.08 -22.80 -17.85
N PRO A 269 -59.82 -23.64 -17.11
CA PRO A 269 -60.70 -23.18 -16.04
C PRO A 269 -59.99 -22.89 -14.72
N ALA A 270 -60.65 -22.06 -13.89
CA ALA A 270 -60.16 -21.66 -12.57
C ALA A 270 -60.20 -22.80 -11.53
N ARG A 271 -59.23 -22.80 -10.62
CA ARG A 271 -59.25 -23.58 -9.36
C ARG A 271 -59.76 -22.65 -8.23
N PRO A 272 -60.46 -23.16 -7.21
CA PRO A 272 -61.22 -22.31 -6.30
C PRO A 272 -60.32 -21.58 -5.30
N ALA A 273 -60.67 -20.33 -4.99
CA ALA A 273 -60.07 -19.60 -3.90
C ALA A 273 -60.53 -20.17 -2.54
N ARG A 274 -59.60 -20.25 -1.58
CA ARG A 274 -59.94 -20.18 -0.15
C ARG A 274 -59.10 -19.10 0.52
N PRO A 275 -59.66 -18.36 1.49
CA PRO A 275 -59.14 -17.06 1.86
C PRO A 275 -58.09 -17.19 2.97
N ALA A 276 -56.88 -16.73 2.69
CA ALA A 276 -56.10 -16.02 3.69
C ALA A 276 -56.25 -14.54 3.34
N GLN A 277 -56.58 -13.72 4.33
CA GLN A 277 -56.55 -12.27 4.16
C GLN A 277 -55.11 -11.88 3.82
N GLU A 278 -54.85 -11.48 2.57
CA GLU A 278 -53.74 -10.56 2.31
C GLU A 278 -54.07 -9.30 3.09
N ALA A 279 -53.51 -9.19 4.29
CA ALA A 279 -53.40 -7.92 4.98
C ALA A 279 -52.71 -6.99 3.99
N ALA A 280 -53.47 -6.01 3.48
CA ALA A 280 -53.07 -5.21 2.33
C ALA A 280 -51.64 -4.71 2.55
N MET A 281 -50.71 -5.14 1.68
CA MET A 281 -49.29 -4.90 1.89
C MET A 281 -49.08 -3.40 2.11
N PRO A 282 -48.48 -2.99 3.25
CA PRO A 282 -48.45 -1.60 3.66
C PRO A 282 -47.77 -0.78 2.56
N GLY A 283 -48.33 0.38 2.25
CA GLY A 283 -47.86 1.22 1.16
C GLY A 283 -46.37 1.50 1.27
N PRO A 284 -45.63 1.65 0.16
CA PRO A 284 -44.17 1.86 0.16
C PRO A 284 -43.68 3.00 1.06
N PHE A 285 -44.58 3.94 1.39
CA PHE A 285 -44.31 5.13 2.19
C PHE A 285 -45.01 5.17 3.55
N GLU A 286 -45.68 4.08 3.94
CA GLU A 286 -46.08 3.87 5.32
C GLU A 286 -44.85 3.66 6.20
N LEU A 287 -44.94 4.12 7.42
CA LEU A 287 -43.81 4.28 8.32
C LEU A 287 -43.65 3.06 9.22
N THR A 288 -42.41 2.64 9.41
CA THR A 288 -42.02 1.45 10.17
C THR A 288 -40.70 1.72 10.90
N SER A 289 -40.27 0.76 11.68
CA SER A 289 -39.03 0.82 12.46
C SER A 289 -38.04 -0.23 11.94
N PHE A 290 -36.76 0.12 11.90
CA PHE A 290 -35.69 -0.75 11.40
C PHE A 290 -34.37 -0.59 12.20
N GLY A 291 -33.52 -1.62 12.19
CA GLY A 291 -32.26 -1.70 12.94
C GLY A 291 -32.34 -2.47 14.26
N ASP A 292 -31.17 -2.70 14.88
CA ASP A 292 -30.99 -3.36 16.17
C ASP A 292 -30.76 -2.36 17.33
N GLY A 293 -31.13 -2.74 18.56
CA GLY A 293 -30.99 -1.93 19.77
C GLY A 293 -32.06 -0.83 19.92
N THR A 294 -31.91 0.29 19.20
CA THR A 294 -32.86 1.42 19.25
C THR A 294 -33.42 1.67 17.86
N PRO A 295 -34.59 1.10 17.52
CA PRO A 295 -35.11 1.11 16.16
C PRO A 295 -35.25 2.54 15.61
N LYS A 296 -34.82 2.75 14.37
CA LYS A 296 -34.87 4.03 13.68
C LYS A 296 -36.05 4.05 12.72
N ARG A 297 -36.70 5.21 12.62
CA ARG A 297 -37.84 5.41 11.73
C ARG A 297 -37.40 5.34 10.28
N VAL A 298 -38.12 4.56 9.48
CA VAL A 298 -37.97 4.46 8.02
C VAL A 298 -39.37 4.23 7.43
N ASP A 299 -39.49 4.15 6.11
CA ASP A 299 -40.69 3.63 5.45
C ASP A 299 -40.47 2.22 4.90
N TRP A 300 -41.54 1.55 4.48
CA TRP A 300 -41.48 0.16 4.00
C TRP A 300 -40.63 -0.03 2.74
N LYS A 301 -40.57 0.94 1.82
CA LYS A 301 -39.67 0.90 0.65
C LYS A 301 -38.20 0.99 1.07
N THR A 302 -37.87 1.90 1.98
CA THR A 302 -36.52 2.03 2.56
C THR A 302 -36.13 0.76 3.32
N ARG A 303 -37.04 0.23 4.15
CA ARG A 303 -36.83 -1.02 4.91
C ARG A 303 -36.55 -2.21 4.01
N ALA A 304 -37.38 -2.45 2.99
CA ALA A 304 -37.20 -3.58 2.07
C ALA A 304 -35.86 -3.51 1.32
N ALA A 305 -35.40 -2.31 0.96
CA ALA A 305 -34.09 -2.11 0.33
C ALA A 305 -32.91 -2.41 1.29
N LEU A 306 -33.08 -2.15 2.59
CA LEU A 306 -32.08 -2.49 3.61
C LEU A 306 -32.09 -3.98 3.95
N GLU A 307 -33.25 -4.64 4.01
CA GLU A 307 -33.35 -6.10 4.19
C GLU A 307 -32.72 -6.87 3.01
N GLU A 308 -32.84 -6.37 1.78
CA GLU A 308 -32.11 -6.89 0.61
C GLU A 308 -30.59 -6.68 0.73
N ALA A 309 -30.15 -5.57 1.35
CA ALA A 309 -28.73 -5.33 1.63
C ALA A 309 -28.20 -6.30 2.70
N GLU A 310 -28.94 -6.51 3.79
CA GLU A 310 -28.61 -7.52 4.81
C GLU A 310 -28.48 -8.93 4.19
N ARG A 311 -29.42 -9.29 3.30
CA ARG A 311 -29.41 -10.58 2.60
C ARG A 311 -28.16 -10.77 1.73
N ARG A 312 -27.74 -9.74 0.98
CA ARG A 312 -26.51 -9.79 0.15
C ARG A 312 -25.21 -9.71 0.96
N LEU A 313 -25.23 -9.09 2.14
CA LEU A 313 -24.07 -8.97 3.02
C LEU A 313 -23.85 -10.20 3.90
N GLY A 314 -24.94 -10.86 4.30
CA GLY A 314 -24.94 -12.01 5.21
C GLY A 314 -24.94 -11.62 6.70
N TYR A 315 -25.32 -10.37 7.02
CA TYR A 315 -25.39 -9.85 8.39
C TYR A 315 -26.40 -8.70 8.49
N ARG A 316 -26.86 -8.37 9.72
CA ARG A 316 -27.76 -7.24 9.96
C ARG A 316 -27.06 -5.88 9.94
N LEU A 317 -27.78 -4.85 9.50
CA LEU A 317 -27.31 -3.47 9.40
C LEU A 317 -27.70 -2.66 10.65
N THR A 318 -26.69 -2.11 11.33
CA THR A 318 -26.90 -1.16 12.42
C THR A 318 -27.04 0.26 11.87
N LEU A 319 -28.21 0.86 12.09
CA LEU A 319 -28.52 2.25 11.71
C LEU A 319 -28.08 3.22 12.81
N VAL A 320 -27.26 4.19 12.41
CA VAL A 320 -26.90 5.36 13.23
C VAL A 320 -28.08 6.35 13.22
N GLN A 321 -28.61 6.65 12.03
CA GLN A 321 -29.72 7.57 11.83
C GLN A 321 -30.71 7.03 10.77
N GLY A 322 -32.01 7.26 10.99
CA GLY A 322 -33.08 6.85 10.08
C GLY A 322 -33.58 7.96 9.17
N SER A 323 -34.73 7.74 8.54
CA SER A 323 -35.47 8.73 7.74
C SER A 323 -36.48 9.52 8.59
N TYR A 324 -37.05 10.59 8.03
CA TYR A 324 -38.08 11.45 8.64
C TYR A 324 -37.68 12.12 9.97
N ASN A 325 -36.41 12.49 10.12
CA ASN A 325 -35.83 13.09 11.34
C ASN A 325 -35.69 14.62 11.25
N ARG A 326 -36.80 15.33 10.99
CA ARG A 326 -36.83 16.80 10.85
C ARG A 326 -36.19 17.50 12.05
N GLY A 327 -35.10 18.22 11.80
CA GLY A 327 -34.38 18.98 12.82
C GLY A 327 -33.66 18.14 13.90
N GLY A 328 -33.68 16.81 13.80
CA GLY A 328 -33.20 15.93 14.87
C GLY A 328 -31.67 15.92 15.07
N VAL A 329 -30.90 16.26 14.04
CA VAL A 329 -29.43 16.42 14.12
C VAL A 329 -29.00 17.57 13.21
N SER A 330 -28.50 18.66 13.79
CA SER A 330 -28.07 19.88 13.06
C SER A 330 -27.00 19.59 11.98
N ALA A 331 -26.06 18.68 12.29
CA ALA A 331 -25.00 18.26 11.37
C ALA A 331 -25.50 17.53 10.10
N SER A 332 -26.75 17.05 10.08
CA SER A 332 -27.32 16.34 8.91
C SER A 332 -27.78 17.28 7.78
N ALA A 333 -27.81 18.60 8.01
CA ALA A 333 -28.23 19.62 7.03
C ALA A 333 -29.59 19.34 6.36
N GLY A 334 -30.52 18.66 7.05
CA GLY A 334 -31.88 18.37 6.59
C GLY A 334 -32.00 17.24 5.56
N THR A 335 -30.95 16.44 5.32
CA THR A 335 -31.02 15.31 4.36
C THR A 335 -31.98 14.22 4.82
N HIS A 336 -32.12 14.00 6.14
CA HIS A 336 -32.98 12.98 6.73
C HIS A 336 -34.42 13.44 6.98
N ASP A 337 -34.81 14.65 6.56
CA ASP A 337 -36.13 15.23 6.85
C ASP A 337 -37.30 14.52 6.12
N GLY A 338 -36.97 13.67 5.13
CA GLY A 338 -37.89 12.85 4.35
C GLY A 338 -37.52 11.36 4.38
N GLY A 339 -38.18 10.58 3.51
CA GLY A 339 -37.95 9.14 3.34
C GLY A 339 -36.68 8.79 2.59
N GLY A 340 -36.31 7.51 2.57
CA GLY A 340 -35.23 6.99 1.74
C GLY A 340 -33.79 7.25 2.22
N VAL A 341 -33.57 7.89 3.37
CA VAL A 341 -32.21 8.27 3.84
C VAL A 341 -31.87 7.59 5.15
N VAL A 342 -30.69 6.96 5.22
CA VAL A 342 -30.15 6.34 6.43
C VAL A 342 -28.64 6.52 6.55
N ASP A 343 -28.14 6.54 7.79
CA ASP A 343 -26.72 6.41 8.10
C ASP A 343 -26.44 5.07 8.78
N LEU A 344 -25.36 4.41 8.38
CA LEU A 344 -24.97 3.06 8.83
C LEU A 344 -23.55 3.07 9.41
N LEU A 345 -23.25 2.14 10.30
CA LEU A 345 -21.87 1.95 10.80
C LEU A 345 -20.89 1.59 9.68
N ALA A 346 -19.70 2.21 9.70
CA ALA A 346 -18.65 2.04 8.67
C ALA A 346 -17.83 0.75 8.70
N TRP A 347 -18.07 -0.16 9.66
CA TRP A 347 -17.48 -1.51 9.59
C TRP A 347 -17.84 -2.18 8.24
N ASP A 348 -16.88 -2.80 7.55
CA ASP A 348 -17.06 -3.38 6.20
C ASP A 348 -17.56 -2.37 5.13
N TRP A 349 -17.18 -1.09 5.22
CA TRP A 349 -17.75 -0.03 4.36
C TRP A 349 -17.55 -0.25 2.86
N GLN A 350 -16.41 -0.79 2.43
CA GLN A 350 -16.14 -1.01 1.00
C GLN A 350 -17.15 -1.98 0.37
N ARG A 351 -17.47 -3.07 1.09
CA ARG A 351 -18.46 -4.06 0.66
C ARG A 351 -19.89 -3.54 0.84
N LYS A 352 -20.19 -2.87 1.96
CA LYS A 352 -21.50 -2.22 2.19
C LYS A 352 -21.84 -1.21 1.11
N VAL A 353 -20.96 -0.24 0.83
CA VAL A 353 -21.16 0.78 -0.23
C VAL A 353 -21.37 0.11 -1.58
N ARG A 354 -20.58 -0.92 -1.93
CA ARG A 354 -20.77 -1.70 -3.16
C ARG A 354 -22.14 -2.39 -3.21
N VAL A 355 -22.57 -3.06 -2.14
CA VAL A 355 -23.87 -3.74 -2.08
C VAL A 355 -25.03 -2.74 -2.15
N LEU A 356 -25.01 -1.67 -1.35
CA LEU A 356 -26.03 -0.62 -1.34
C LEU A 356 -26.18 0.02 -2.73
N ARG A 357 -25.07 0.36 -3.39
CA ARG A 357 -25.07 0.87 -4.78
C ARG A 357 -25.60 -0.14 -5.79
N SER A 358 -25.41 -1.45 -5.57
CA SER A 358 -25.96 -2.53 -6.41
C SER A 358 -27.46 -2.81 -6.22
N ILE A 359 -28.09 -2.19 -5.20
CA ILE A 359 -29.52 -2.32 -4.88
C ILE A 359 -30.29 -1.09 -5.36
N GLY A 360 -29.69 0.09 -5.25
CA GLY A 360 -30.29 1.35 -5.68
C GLY A 360 -30.05 2.53 -4.73
N PHE A 361 -29.08 2.45 -3.82
CA PHE A 361 -28.68 3.59 -2.98
C PHE A 361 -27.55 4.39 -3.63
N ALA A 362 -27.67 5.71 -3.60
CA ALA A 362 -26.55 6.63 -3.62
C ALA A 362 -25.89 6.57 -2.22
N ALA A 363 -24.84 5.77 -2.08
CA ALA A 363 -24.20 5.51 -0.80
C ALA A 363 -22.72 5.93 -0.79
N TRP A 364 -22.23 6.54 0.28
CA TRP A 364 -20.83 6.98 0.43
C TRP A 364 -20.30 6.64 1.81
N TYR A 365 -19.05 6.23 1.89
CA TYR A 365 -18.32 6.27 3.16
C TYR A 365 -17.99 7.73 3.51
N ARG A 366 -18.21 8.08 4.77
CA ARG A 366 -17.92 9.40 5.35
C ARG A 366 -16.81 9.23 6.39
N PRO A 367 -15.59 9.73 6.12
CA PRO A 367 -14.50 9.77 7.11
C PRO A 367 -14.91 10.52 8.38
N PRO A 368 -14.24 10.27 9.52
CA PRO A 368 -14.55 10.96 10.76
C PRO A 368 -14.26 12.47 10.66
N VAL A 369 -15.14 13.28 11.27
CA VAL A 369 -14.94 14.72 11.47
C VAL A 369 -14.82 14.96 12.97
N ARG A 370 -13.65 15.41 13.41
CA ARG A 370 -13.29 15.55 14.84
C ARG A 370 -14.33 16.42 15.56
N GLY A 371 -14.90 15.87 16.64
CA GLY A 371 -15.90 16.55 17.47
C GLY A 371 -17.31 16.63 16.90
N LEU A 372 -17.54 16.14 15.67
CA LEU A 372 -18.85 16.21 15.00
C LEU A 372 -19.45 14.82 14.76
N TRP A 373 -18.80 13.97 13.95
CA TRP A 373 -19.30 12.64 13.57
C TRP A 373 -18.18 11.62 13.42
N GLY A 374 -18.43 10.39 13.88
CA GLY A 374 -17.57 9.23 13.64
C GLY A 374 -17.66 8.70 12.19
N PRO A 375 -16.83 7.70 11.82
CA PRO A 375 -16.85 7.10 10.50
C PRO A 375 -18.18 6.35 10.28
N HIS A 376 -18.89 6.70 9.21
CA HIS A 376 -20.20 6.13 8.88
C HIS A 376 -20.39 5.97 7.36
N ILE A 377 -21.51 5.39 6.95
CA ILE A 377 -21.93 5.29 5.55
C ILE A 377 -23.26 6.02 5.43
N HIS A 378 -23.26 7.09 4.65
CA HIS A 378 -24.47 7.83 4.32
C HIS A 378 -25.10 7.23 3.06
N ALA A 379 -26.38 6.85 3.10
CA ALA A 379 -27.06 6.18 2.00
C ALA A 379 -28.45 6.78 1.71
N VAL A 380 -28.65 7.24 0.47
CA VAL A 380 -29.91 7.78 -0.04
C VAL A 380 -30.48 6.84 -1.11
N LEU A 381 -31.66 6.29 -0.88
CA LEU A 381 -32.37 5.40 -1.81
C LEU A 381 -32.83 6.19 -3.03
N ILE A 382 -32.34 5.81 -4.20
CA ILE A 382 -32.56 6.55 -5.44
C ILE A 382 -34.02 6.40 -5.86
N ASP A 383 -34.60 7.51 -6.33
CA ASP A 383 -35.98 7.58 -6.79
C ASP A 383 -37.00 7.17 -5.72
N HIS A 384 -36.80 7.70 -4.50
CA HIS A 384 -37.65 7.36 -3.36
C HIS A 384 -39.05 7.97 -3.43
N GLY A 385 -39.26 9.10 -4.12
CA GLY A 385 -40.55 9.80 -4.15
C GLY A 385 -40.92 10.59 -2.87
N ARG A 386 -40.20 10.39 -1.75
CA ARG A 386 -40.32 11.19 -0.51
C ARG A 386 -38.98 11.75 0.01
N LEU A 387 -37.96 11.86 -0.85
CA LEU A 387 -36.67 12.44 -0.46
C LEU A 387 -36.84 13.91 -0.03
N ALA A 388 -36.12 14.33 1.01
CA ALA A 388 -35.96 15.75 1.29
C ALA A 388 -35.24 16.45 0.12
N PRO A 389 -35.48 17.75 -0.17
CA PRO A 389 -34.84 18.44 -1.29
C PRO A 389 -33.31 18.39 -1.27
N VAL A 390 -32.71 18.35 -0.07
CA VAL A 390 -31.25 18.21 0.10
C VAL A 390 -30.78 16.82 -0.33
N ALA A 391 -31.46 15.76 0.10
CA ALA A 391 -31.17 14.38 -0.31
C ALA A 391 -31.42 14.13 -1.81
N ALA A 392 -32.45 14.75 -2.39
CA ALA A 392 -32.69 14.73 -3.84
C ALA A 392 -31.51 15.35 -4.61
N ARG A 393 -30.95 16.47 -4.14
CA ARG A 393 -29.72 17.05 -4.69
C ARG A 393 -28.51 16.12 -4.53
N GLN A 394 -28.41 15.37 -3.44
CA GLN A 394 -27.35 14.35 -3.28
C GLN A 394 -27.51 13.19 -4.27
N VAL A 395 -28.73 12.77 -4.62
CA VAL A 395 -28.98 11.77 -5.67
C VAL A 395 -28.64 12.33 -7.06
N ALA A 396 -28.92 13.60 -7.34
CA ALA A 396 -28.51 14.26 -8.58
C ALA A 396 -26.97 14.35 -8.67
N ALA A 397 -26.31 14.80 -7.60
CA ALA A 397 -24.86 14.81 -7.45
C ALA A 397 -24.27 13.41 -7.63
N TYR A 398 -24.87 12.39 -7.00
CA TYR A 398 -24.50 10.99 -7.20
C TYR A 398 -24.56 10.64 -8.68
N ARG A 399 -25.73 10.76 -9.34
CA ARG A 399 -25.89 10.46 -10.78
C ARG A 399 -24.83 11.19 -11.63
N ALA A 400 -24.51 12.45 -11.32
CA ALA A 400 -23.48 13.27 -11.99
C ALA A 400 -22.01 12.95 -11.63
N GLY A 401 -21.73 11.88 -10.88
CA GLY A 401 -20.36 11.46 -10.56
C GLY A 401 -19.75 12.12 -9.32
N ARG A 402 -20.58 12.68 -8.43
CA ARG A 402 -20.16 13.54 -7.32
C ARG A 402 -20.49 12.97 -5.93
N ASP A 403 -19.77 13.43 -4.92
CA ASP A 403 -19.69 12.90 -3.54
C ASP A 403 -20.92 13.21 -2.66
N GLY A 404 -21.88 13.99 -3.16
CA GLY A 404 -23.07 14.40 -2.41
C GLY A 404 -22.77 15.30 -1.20
N LEU A 405 -21.61 15.97 -1.16
CA LEU A 405 -21.29 16.99 -0.16
C LEU A 405 -21.49 18.40 -0.73
N ARG A 406 -21.49 19.42 0.14
CA ARG A 406 -21.56 20.84 -0.28
C ARG A 406 -20.39 21.26 -1.18
N SER A 407 -19.21 20.67 -0.97
CA SER A 407 -18.04 20.81 -1.84
C SER A 407 -18.25 20.18 -3.22
N ASN A 408 -19.21 19.26 -3.35
CA ASN A 408 -19.59 18.60 -4.59
C ASN A 408 -18.37 18.03 -5.34
N ASN A 409 -17.47 17.32 -4.64
CA ASN A 409 -16.26 16.75 -5.28
C ASN A 409 -16.62 15.52 -6.12
N PRO A 410 -15.74 15.01 -6.99
CA PRO A 410 -15.91 13.70 -7.61
C PRO A 410 -16.05 12.57 -6.58
N ASP A 411 -17.05 11.69 -6.79
CA ASP A 411 -17.25 10.46 -6.01
C ASP A 411 -16.24 9.40 -6.43
N ARG A 412 -15.30 9.08 -5.54
CA ARG A 412 -14.19 8.15 -5.80
C ARG A 412 -14.51 6.68 -5.49
N PHE A 413 -15.72 6.37 -5.04
CA PHE A 413 -16.10 4.98 -4.71
C PHE A 413 -16.66 4.23 -5.93
N TRP A 414 -16.51 2.90 -5.94
CA TRP A 414 -17.05 2.03 -7.00
C TRP A 414 -18.54 2.28 -7.24
N ARG A 415 -18.96 2.23 -8.50
CA ARG A 415 -20.33 2.50 -8.95
C ARG A 415 -20.73 1.53 -10.07
N PRO A 416 -21.97 1.03 -10.12
CA PRO A 416 -22.46 0.27 -11.27
C PRO A 416 -22.65 1.19 -12.49
N SER A 417 -22.27 0.71 -13.68
CA SER A 417 -22.37 1.45 -14.95
C SER A 417 -23.79 1.90 -15.27
N THR A 418 -24.77 1.03 -15.04
CA THR A 418 -26.19 1.38 -14.97
C THR A 418 -26.59 1.51 -13.51
N ILE A 419 -26.99 2.71 -13.07
CA ILE A 419 -27.43 2.94 -11.69
C ILE A 419 -28.82 2.30 -11.49
N PRO A 420 -28.95 1.26 -10.62
CA PRO A 420 -30.24 0.62 -10.40
C PRO A 420 -31.19 1.51 -9.61
N VAL A 421 -32.49 1.31 -9.82
CA VAL A 421 -33.56 1.88 -8.99
C VAL A 421 -34.26 0.73 -8.27
N PHE A 422 -34.43 0.87 -6.96
CA PHE A 422 -35.09 -0.16 -6.15
C PHE A 422 -36.61 -0.13 -6.38
N GLN A 423 -37.15 -1.24 -6.87
CA GLN A 423 -38.60 -1.42 -7.06
C GLN A 423 -39.22 -1.99 -5.78
N TYR A 424 -40.42 -1.52 -5.44
CA TYR A 424 -41.20 -2.01 -4.30
C TYR A 424 -42.55 -2.56 -4.80
N PRO A 425 -42.96 -3.78 -4.40
CA PRO A 425 -42.15 -4.76 -3.67
C PRO A 425 -40.91 -5.19 -4.46
N PRO A 426 -39.82 -5.64 -3.80
CA PRO A 426 -38.59 -6.05 -4.49
C PRO A 426 -38.87 -7.16 -5.50
N ARG A 427 -38.36 -7.01 -6.73
CA ARG A 427 -38.43 -8.07 -7.76
C ARG A 427 -37.75 -9.34 -7.25
N ARG A 428 -38.55 -10.34 -6.86
CA ARG A 428 -38.09 -11.70 -6.61
C ARG A 428 -37.55 -12.31 -7.91
N ARG A 429 -36.55 -13.16 -7.80
CA ARG A 429 -36.09 -13.95 -8.96
C ARG A 429 -37.08 -15.09 -9.24
N PRO A 430 -37.34 -15.45 -10.50
CA PRO A 430 -38.14 -16.65 -10.81
C PRO A 430 -37.54 -17.88 -10.12
N GLY A 431 -38.36 -18.60 -9.34
CA GLY A 431 -37.93 -19.74 -8.52
C GLY A 431 -37.45 -19.43 -7.10
N GLU A 432 -37.43 -18.15 -6.67
CA GLU A 432 -37.12 -17.77 -5.29
C GLU A 432 -38.35 -17.99 -4.38
N PRO A 433 -38.30 -18.86 -3.37
CA PRO A 433 -39.48 -19.19 -2.57
C PRO A 433 -39.96 -18.00 -1.74
N GLU A 434 -41.27 -17.92 -1.54
CA GLU A 434 -41.88 -17.00 -0.59
C GLU A 434 -41.28 -17.24 0.80
N ARG A 435 -40.63 -16.22 1.36
CA ARG A 435 -40.20 -16.28 2.75
C ARG A 435 -41.43 -16.09 3.63
N PRO A 436 -41.73 -17.00 4.58
CA PRO A 436 -42.56 -16.64 5.71
C PRO A 436 -42.01 -15.36 6.35
N THR A 437 -42.88 -14.54 6.93
CA THR A 437 -42.47 -13.51 7.89
C THR A 437 -41.46 -14.16 8.84
N PRO A 438 -40.24 -13.60 9.00
CA PRO A 438 -39.18 -14.32 9.68
C PRO A 438 -39.66 -14.65 11.10
N PRO A 439 -39.81 -15.94 11.46
CA PRO A 439 -40.02 -16.29 12.85
C PRO A 439 -38.82 -15.74 13.65
N PRO A 440 -38.97 -15.50 14.96
CA PRO A 440 -37.82 -15.18 15.81
C PRO A 440 -36.70 -16.17 15.49
N GLY A 441 -35.59 -15.64 14.98
CA GLY A 441 -34.71 -16.40 14.08
C GLY A 441 -34.23 -17.71 14.72
N PRO A 442 -34.04 -18.78 13.92
CA PRO A 442 -33.72 -20.11 14.45
C PRO A 442 -32.54 -20.02 15.43
N ALA A 443 -32.73 -20.63 16.59
CA ALA A 443 -31.78 -20.57 17.69
C ALA A 443 -30.37 -20.92 17.21
N VAL A 444 -29.39 -20.09 17.59
CA VAL A 444 -28.00 -20.28 17.21
C VAL A 444 -27.48 -21.52 17.94
N VAL A 445 -27.49 -22.70 17.30
CA VAL A 445 -26.87 -23.92 17.83
C VAL A 445 -25.36 -23.97 17.49
N ALA A 446 -24.70 -22.84 17.68
CA ALA A 446 -23.31 -22.77 18.07
C ALA A 446 -23.32 -22.03 19.40
N ARG A 447 -22.61 -22.53 20.41
CA ARG A 447 -22.52 -21.85 21.72
C ARG A 447 -22.20 -20.38 21.48
N ALA A 448 -23.07 -19.51 21.99
CA ALA A 448 -22.97 -18.10 21.70
C ALA A 448 -21.62 -17.59 22.21
N PHE A 449 -20.79 -17.14 21.27
CA PHE A 449 -19.68 -16.26 21.56
C PHE A 449 -20.28 -14.85 21.65
N PRO A 450 -20.77 -14.51 22.85
CA PRO A 450 -20.07 -13.53 23.65
C PRO A 450 -19.11 -14.18 24.64
N PRO A 451 -18.08 -13.44 25.06
CA PRO A 451 -17.27 -13.83 26.21
C PRO A 451 -18.11 -13.79 27.49
N GLN A 452 -17.76 -14.60 28.49
CA GLN A 452 -18.26 -14.39 29.86
C GLN A 452 -17.67 -13.13 30.52
N ARG A 453 -16.63 -12.53 29.92
CA ARG A 453 -15.96 -11.30 30.37
C ARG A 453 -15.92 -10.29 29.24
N THR A 454 -16.55 -9.14 29.41
CA THR A 454 -16.64 -8.08 28.39
C THR A 454 -15.38 -7.20 28.32
N LEU A 455 -14.37 -7.52 29.12
CA LEU A 455 -13.03 -6.95 29.10
C LEU A 455 -12.06 -8.05 29.54
N ASP A 456 -11.28 -8.59 28.60
CA ASP A 456 -10.03 -9.32 28.91
C ASP A 456 -8.80 -8.47 28.56
N GLY A 457 -8.90 -7.62 27.54
CA GLY A 457 -7.76 -6.85 27.05
C GLY A 457 -8.16 -5.62 26.25
N VAL A 458 -7.18 -4.74 26.08
CA VAL A 458 -7.27 -3.57 25.19
C VAL A 458 -6.08 -3.57 24.24
N ASP A 459 -6.23 -2.93 23.09
CA ASP A 459 -5.15 -2.63 22.17
C ASP A 459 -5.06 -1.11 21.92
N THR A 460 -3.83 -0.60 21.73
CA THR A 460 -3.58 0.84 21.62
C THR A 460 -2.39 1.19 20.74
N SER A 461 -2.41 2.40 20.19
CA SER A 461 -1.33 3.04 19.42
C SER A 461 -1.11 4.48 19.91
N HIS A 462 -0.20 5.23 19.30
CA HIS A 462 0.03 6.65 19.63
C HIS A 462 -1.23 7.54 19.61
N HIS A 463 -2.34 7.10 18.97
CA HIS A 463 -3.62 7.81 19.00
C HIS A 463 -4.27 7.92 20.40
N GLN A 464 -4.00 7.00 21.33
CA GLN A 464 -4.47 7.12 22.71
C GLN A 464 -3.62 8.13 23.50
N GLY A 465 -4.08 9.40 23.54
CA GLY A 465 -3.53 10.46 24.37
C GLY A 465 -3.96 10.39 25.83
N GLY A 466 -3.36 11.23 26.68
CA GLY A 466 -3.70 11.37 28.10
C GLY A 466 -2.92 10.46 29.06
N ARG A 467 -3.27 10.53 30.34
CA ARG A 467 -2.68 9.70 31.41
C ARG A 467 -3.40 8.35 31.44
N ILE A 468 -2.68 7.28 31.10
CA ILE A 468 -3.17 5.91 31.23
C ILE A 468 -2.98 5.44 32.68
N ASP A 469 -4.03 4.88 33.29
CA ASP A 469 -3.96 4.19 34.58
C ASP A 469 -4.24 2.69 34.40
N VAL A 470 -3.17 1.90 34.40
CA VAL A 470 -3.25 0.44 34.22
C VAL A 470 -3.85 -0.24 35.46
N LYS A 471 -3.70 0.33 36.67
CA LYS A 471 -4.24 -0.26 37.90
C LYS A 471 -5.76 -0.15 37.94
N ALA A 472 -6.31 1.00 37.53
CA ALA A 472 -7.75 1.16 37.37
C ALA A 472 -8.34 0.15 36.35
N ALA A 473 -7.64 -0.08 35.24
CA ALA A 473 -8.04 -1.06 34.24
C ALA A 473 -7.94 -2.51 34.76
N GLN A 474 -6.91 -2.85 35.53
CA GLN A 474 -6.76 -4.14 36.19
C GLN A 474 -7.92 -4.42 37.15
N ALA A 475 -8.31 -3.43 37.98
CA ALA A 475 -9.47 -3.53 38.86
C ALA A 475 -10.79 -3.73 38.07
N ALA A 476 -10.89 -3.14 36.87
CA ALA A 476 -12.00 -3.37 35.95
C ALA A 476 -11.95 -4.72 35.21
N GLY A 477 -10.88 -5.50 35.36
CA GLY A 477 -10.73 -6.85 34.81
C GLY A 477 -9.75 -7.00 33.65
N LEU A 478 -8.93 -5.99 33.32
CA LEU A 478 -7.89 -6.07 32.29
C LEU A 478 -6.83 -7.15 32.62
N ARG A 479 -6.52 -8.04 31.67
CA ARG A 479 -5.59 -9.17 31.82
C ARG A 479 -4.38 -9.12 30.89
N TRP A 480 -4.44 -8.30 29.85
CA TRP A 480 -3.37 -8.10 28.86
C TRP A 480 -3.56 -6.79 28.10
N TRP A 481 -2.49 -6.28 27.51
CA TRP A 481 -2.51 -5.02 26.75
C TRP A 481 -1.66 -5.13 25.48
N TYR A 482 -2.27 -4.99 24.31
CA TYR A 482 -1.55 -4.91 23.04
C TYR A 482 -1.15 -3.48 22.69
N LEU A 483 0.04 -3.34 22.11
CA LEU A 483 0.65 -2.08 21.72
C LEU A 483 1.11 -2.15 20.28
N LYS A 484 0.78 -1.13 19.49
CA LYS A 484 1.38 -0.94 18.16
C LYS A 484 2.87 -0.77 18.34
N ALA A 485 3.68 -1.61 17.70
CA ALA A 485 5.13 -1.47 17.69
C ALA A 485 5.61 -0.77 16.41
N THR A 486 5.04 -1.16 15.27
CA THR A 486 5.49 -0.77 13.94
C THR A 486 4.34 -0.75 12.94
N GLU A 487 4.54 -0.04 11.83
CA GLU A 487 3.73 -0.08 10.62
C GLU A 487 4.64 -0.08 9.40
N GLY A 488 4.38 -0.96 8.42
CA GLY A 488 5.26 -1.13 7.28
C GLY A 488 6.69 -1.53 7.66
N ASP A 489 7.65 -1.33 6.75
CA ASP A 489 9.09 -1.55 7.01
C ASP A 489 9.83 -0.30 7.52
N SER A 490 9.12 0.77 7.91
CA SER A 490 9.71 2.07 8.24
C SER A 490 9.10 2.83 9.43
N VAL A 491 7.82 2.65 9.78
CA VAL A 491 7.17 3.46 10.82
C VAL A 491 7.23 2.78 12.19
N ARG A 492 7.76 3.48 13.20
CA ARG A 492 7.78 3.02 14.60
C ARG A 492 6.74 3.79 15.41
N ASP A 493 5.96 3.11 16.25
CA ASP A 493 5.04 3.83 17.15
C ASP A 493 5.83 4.48 18.30
N ALA A 494 5.76 5.81 18.38
CA ALA A 494 6.51 6.60 19.37
C ALA A 494 6.14 6.27 20.82
N THR A 495 4.94 5.73 21.08
CA THR A 495 4.46 5.40 22.43
C THR A 495 4.82 3.99 22.89
N TYR A 496 5.17 3.09 21.96
CA TYR A 496 5.40 1.66 22.21
C TYR A 496 6.32 1.41 23.41
N ARG A 497 7.58 1.88 23.34
CA ARG A 497 8.58 1.62 24.40
C ARG A 497 8.18 2.17 25.77
N LYS A 498 7.47 3.30 25.82
CA LYS A 498 6.96 3.89 27.08
C LYS A 498 5.87 3.00 27.68
N ARG A 499 4.91 2.58 26.88
CA ARG A 499 3.78 1.75 27.32
C ARG A 499 4.18 0.31 27.65
N VAL A 500 5.16 -0.27 26.95
CA VAL A 500 5.75 -1.57 27.30
C VAL A 500 6.30 -1.54 28.73
N ARG A 501 7.05 -0.48 29.11
CA ARG A 501 7.53 -0.31 30.48
C ARG A 501 6.35 -0.18 31.45
N GLN A 502 5.37 0.66 31.14
CA GLN A 502 4.19 0.88 31.98
C GLN A 502 3.38 -0.41 32.24
N ALA A 503 3.13 -1.21 31.20
CA ALA A 503 2.45 -2.50 31.30
C ALA A 503 3.21 -3.46 32.21
N ARG A 504 4.52 -3.61 31.99
CA ARG A 504 5.38 -4.50 32.79
C ARG A 504 5.52 -4.05 34.25
N SER A 505 5.64 -2.75 34.51
CA SER A 505 5.63 -2.21 35.89
C SER A 505 4.29 -2.42 36.62
N ALA A 506 3.19 -2.60 35.89
CA ALA A 506 1.89 -2.97 36.45
C ALA A 506 1.66 -4.50 36.53
N GLY A 507 2.63 -5.32 36.09
CA GLY A 507 2.47 -6.77 36.00
C GLY A 507 1.49 -7.23 34.90
N ILE A 508 1.07 -6.33 33.99
CA ILE A 508 0.23 -6.68 32.84
C ILE A 508 1.09 -7.26 31.71
N PRO A 509 0.80 -8.49 31.25
CA PRO A 509 1.47 -9.06 30.09
C PRO A 509 1.14 -8.26 28.83
N VAL A 510 2.19 -7.84 28.13
CA VAL A 510 2.12 -6.96 26.96
C VAL A 510 2.09 -7.77 25.67
N GLY A 511 1.35 -7.30 24.67
CA GLY A 511 1.43 -7.78 23.29
C GLY A 511 2.01 -6.71 22.37
N ALA A 512 2.72 -7.14 21.34
CA ALA A 512 3.22 -6.26 20.29
C ALA A 512 2.51 -6.59 18.98
N TYR A 513 1.95 -5.57 18.32
CA TYR A 513 1.36 -5.72 16.99
C TYR A 513 2.06 -4.87 15.93
N HIS A 514 1.92 -5.34 14.70
CA HIS A 514 2.49 -4.74 13.51
C HIS A 514 1.36 -4.49 12.50
N PHE A 515 1.13 -3.22 12.17
CA PHE A 515 0.19 -2.82 11.12
C PHE A 515 0.84 -3.10 9.77
N ALA A 516 0.33 -4.11 9.08
CA ALA A 516 0.87 -4.55 7.80
C ALA A 516 0.64 -3.49 6.71
N ARG A 517 1.60 -3.32 5.80
CA ARG A 517 1.43 -2.55 4.55
C ARG A 517 1.83 -3.40 3.33
N PRO A 518 1.19 -4.57 3.10
CA PRO A 518 1.72 -5.59 2.20
C PRO A 518 2.14 -5.09 0.81
N ASP A 519 3.41 -5.30 0.46
CA ASP A 519 4.00 -5.00 -0.84
C ASP A 519 4.61 -6.29 -1.44
N PRO A 520 4.54 -6.56 -2.77
CA PRO A 520 5.09 -7.79 -3.34
C PRO A 520 6.59 -7.99 -3.02
N GLY A 521 6.85 -8.92 -2.10
CA GLY A 521 8.21 -9.32 -1.69
C GLY A 521 8.78 -8.59 -0.47
N ASP A 522 7.98 -7.83 0.27
CA ASP A 522 8.45 -7.13 1.49
C ASP A 522 8.08 -7.81 2.82
N ALA A 523 7.25 -8.86 2.83
CA ALA A 523 6.80 -9.59 4.02
C ALA A 523 7.91 -9.91 5.04
N ALA A 524 9.09 -10.30 4.54
CA ALA A 524 10.25 -10.61 5.38
C ALA A 524 10.98 -9.35 5.90
N ARG A 525 10.88 -8.20 5.22
CA ARG A 525 11.36 -6.90 5.70
C ARG A 525 10.45 -6.38 6.81
N GLU A 526 9.14 -6.32 6.56
CA GLU A 526 8.13 -5.94 7.57
C GLU A 526 8.25 -6.78 8.84
N ALA A 527 8.32 -8.11 8.71
CA ALA A 527 8.51 -9.02 9.84
C ALA A 527 9.81 -8.78 10.63
N ARG A 528 10.93 -8.48 9.94
CA ARG A 528 12.21 -8.18 10.60
C ARG A 528 12.23 -6.79 11.23
N PHE A 529 11.62 -5.80 10.58
CA PHE A 529 11.48 -4.46 11.10
C PHE A 529 10.62 -4.44 12.37
N PHE A 530 9.50 -5.16 12.37
CA PHE A 530 8.73 -5.44 13.57
C PHE A 530 9.60 -6.08 14.66
N LEU A 531 10.29 -7.18 14.36
CA LEU A 531 11.14 -7.87 15.34
C LEU A 531 12.39 -7.08 15.80
N ALA A 532 12.82 -6.05 15.08
CA ALA A 532 13.89 -5.14 15.49
C ALA A 532 13.41 -4.05 16.46
N ASN A 533 12.12 -3.71 16.42
CA ASN A 533 11.53 -2.63 17.22
C ASN A 533 10.64 -3.12 18.37
N ALA A 534 10.10 -4.34 18.27
CA ALA A 534 9.30 -4.98 19.31
C ALA A 534 10.19 -5.69 20.36
N ASP A 535 10.00 -5.34 21.63
CA ASP A 535 10.66 -5.99 22.77
C ASP A 535 9.78 -7.15 23.26
N ILE A 536 9.91 -8.30 22.59
CA ILE A 536 9.13 -9.52 22.85
C ILE A 536 9.91 -10.46 23.78
N ARG A 537 9.30 -10.85 24.90
CA ARG A 537 9.90 -11.74 25.92
C ARG A 537 9.01 -12.95 26.19
N ALA A 538 9.57 -13.99 26.83
CA ALA A 538 8.76 -15.09 27.33
C ALA A 538 7.80 -14.58 28.42
N GLY A 539 6.54 -15.01 28.37
CA GLY A 539 5.45 -14.52 29.24
C GLY A 539 4.63 -13.37 28.63
N ASP A 540 5.15 -12.64 27.64
CA ASP A 540 4.38 -11.65 26.88
C ASP A 540 3.25 -12.35 26.07
N MET A 541 2.28 -11.57 25.58
CA MET A 541 1.32 -12.08 24.58
C MET A 541 2.06 -12.39 23.27
N LEU A 542 1.52 -13.30 22.47
CA LEU A 542 2.04 -13.59 21.12
C LEU A 542 2.18 -12.31 20.28
N PRO A 543 3.12 -12.23 19.32
CA PRO A 543 3.11 -11.16 18.33
C PRO A 543 1.81 -11.22 17.50
N MET A 544 1.31 -10.07 17.07
CA MET A 544 0.10 -9.98 16.24
C MET A 544 0.38 -9.25 14.91
N LEU A 545 -0.07 -9.84 13.81
CA LEU A 545 -0.10 -9.24 12.49
C LEU A 545 -1.47 -8.59 12.28
N ASP A 546 -1.49 -7.28 12.13
CA ASP A 546 -2.68 -6.48 11.89
C ASP A 546 -2.84 -6.27 10.38
N LEU A 547 -3.70 -7.09 9.76
CA LEU A 547 -3.91 -7.19 8.32
C LEU A 547 -5.33 -6.75 7.93
N GLU A 548 -5.56 -5.44 7.96
CA GLU A 548 -6.85 -4.81 7.65
C GLU A 548 -7.13 -4.62 6.15
N SER A 549 -6.08 -4.58 5.32
CA SER A 549 -6.13 -4.22 3.89
C SER A 549 -5.46 -5.27 3.01
N LEU A 550 -5.89 -5.34 1.74
CA LEU A 550 -5.17 -6.06 0.68
C LEU A 550 -4.05 -5.21 0.06
N GLU A 551 -4.02 -3.89 0.31
CA GLU A 551 -3.10 -2.90 -0.26
C GLU A 551 -2.92 -2.99 -1.80
N GLY A 552 -3.98 -3.39 -2.49
CA GLY A 552 -4.02 -3.53 -3.95
C GLY A 552 -3.60 -4.92 -4.47
N MET A 553 -3.07 -5.80 -3.61
CA MET A 553 -2.79 -7.19 -3.94
C MET A 553 -4.07 -7.99 -4.26
N THR A 554 -3.92 -9.06 -5.05
CA THR A 554 -4.93 -10.13 -5.07
C THR A 554 -4.93 -10.89 -3.75
N LEU A 555 -6.04 -11.59 -3.48
CA LEU A 555 -6.16 -12.41 -2.27
C LEU A 555 -5.09 -13.52 -2.19
N ALA A 556 -4.68 -14.09 -3.33
CA ALA A 556 -3.63 -15.10 -3.39
C ALA A 556 -2.26 -14.53 -3.04
N GLU A 557 -1.98 -13.29 -3.45
CA GLU A 557 -0.73 -12.59 -3.13
C GLU A 557 -0.66 -12.20 -1.67
N VAL A 558 -1.70 -11.58 -1.09
CA VAL A 558 -1.71 -11.23 0.34
C VAL A 558 -1.66 -12.48 1.21
N THR A 559 -2.26 -13.60 0.77
CA THR A 559 -2.13 -14.90 1.46
C THR A 559 -0.68 -15.37 1.45
N ARG A 560 -0.02 -15.38 0.29
CA ARG A 560 1.40 -15.77 0.15
C ARG A 560 2.32 -14.88 1.00
N TRP A 561 2.07 -13.58 0.97
CA TRP A 561 2.73 -12.55 1.76
C TRP A 561 2.60 -12.81 3.26
N THR A 562 1.37 -13.05 3.73
CA THR A 562 1.06 -13.36 5.13
C THR A 562 1.81 -14.60 5.61
N GLY A 563 1.85 -15.65 4.77
CA GLY A 563 2.64 -16.85 5.05
C GLY A 563 4.14 -16.58 5.20
N GLN A 564 4.72 -15.72 4.36
CA GLN A 564 6.13 -15.33 4.45
C GLN A 564 6.43 -14.49 5.70
N TRP A 565 5.53 -13.59 6.08
CA TRP A 565 5.64 -12.78 7.30
C TRP A 565 5.59 -13.69 8.55
N VAL A 566 4.57 -14.55 8.64
CA VAL A 566 4.39 -15.52 9.75
C VAL A 566 5.58 -16.46 9.89
N ALA A 567 6.08 -17.01 8.77
CA ALA A 567 7.24 -17.88 8.75
C ALA A 567 8.51 -17.14 9.21
N THR A 568 8.70 -15.88 8.78
CA THR A 568 9.83 -15.05 9.20
C THR A 568 9.78 -14.74 10.70
N VAL A 569 8.64 -14.29 11.22
CA VAL A 569 8.50 -13.99 12.66
C VAL A 569 8.71 -15.24 13.52
N THR A 570 8.09 -16.36 13.16
CA THR A 570 8.23 -17.62 13.92
C THR A 570 9.67 -18.14 13.91
N ARG A 571 10.35 -18.10 12.75
CA ARG A 571 11.76 -18.53 12.63
C ARG A 571 12.69 -17.64 13.45
N ASP A 572 12.55 -16.33 13.32
CA ASP A 572 13.51 -15.39 13.89
C ASP A 572 13.28 -15.17 15.41
N LEU A 573 12.07 -15.42 15.92
CA LEU A 573 11.82 -15.59 17.37
C LEU A 573 12.40 -16.92 17.91
N ARG A 574 12.30 -18.03 17.16
CA ARG A 574 12.90 -19.31 17.57
C ARG A 574 14.42 -19.23 17.69
N ARG A 575 15.07 -18.46 16.81
CA ARG A 575 16.51 -18.12 16.92
C ARG A 575 16.86 -17.33 18.18
N ARG A 576 15.92 -16.56 18.75
CA ARG A 576 16.04 -15.86 20.04
C ARG A 576 15.66 -16.74 21.25
N GLY A 577 15.49 -18.05 21.06
CA GLY A 577 15.08 -18.98 22.12
C GLY A 577 13.60 -18.90 22.53
N LEU A 578 12.76 -18.25 21.71
CA LEU A 578 11.34 -18.05 21.98
C LEU A 578 10.46 -18.89 21.05
N VAL A 579 9.41 -19.52 21.59
CA VAL A 579 8.38 -20.20 20.83
C VAL A 579 7.15 -19.31 20.78
N ALA A 580 6.86 -18.80 19.59
CA ALA A 580 5.68 -18.01 19.29
C ALA A 580 5.25 -18.24 17.83
N ARG A 581 3.96 -18.47 17.63
CA ARG A 581 3.32 -18.34 16.32
C ARG A 581 2.40 -17.13 16.39
N PRO A 582 2.46 -16.17 15.44
CA PRO A 582 1.65 -14.96 15.52
C PRO A 582 0.13 -15.21 15.58
N ILE A 583 -0.58 -14.24 16.15
CA ILE A 583 -2.00 -14.04 15.91
C ILE A 583 -2.15 -13.25 14.61
N ILE A 584 -3.16 -13.54 13.79
CA ILE A 584 -3.54 -12.72 12.64
C ILE A 584 -4.84 -12.01 12.98
N TYR A 585 -4.83 -10.69 13.00
CA TYR A 585 -6.04 -9.88 12.93
C TYR A 585 -6.39 -9.65 11.46
N THR A 586 -7.63 -9.97 11.06
CA THR A 586 -8.12 -9.63 9.71
C THR A 586 -9.66 -9.67 9.62
N PRO A 587 -10.31 -8.79 8.82
CA PRO A 587 -11.75 -8.85 8.56
C PRO A 587 -12.14 -9.75 7.36
N PHE A 588 -11.18 -10.14 6.50
CA PHE A 588 -11.43 -10.85 5.24
C PHE A 588 -10.88 -12.28 5.25
N ASP A 589 -11.43 -13.12 4.35
CA ASP A 589 -10.99 -14.50 4.19
C ASP A 589 -9.57 -14.53 3.62
N LEU A 590 -8.75 -15.50 4.05
CA LEU A 590 -7.43 -15.81 3.49
C LEU A 590 -7.42 -17.24 2.90
N GLY A 591 -6.51 -17.51 1.96
CA GLY A 591 -6.36 -18.85 1.39
C GLY A 591 -5.76 -19.88 2.36
N SER A 592 -5.07 -19.41 3.42
CA SER A 592 -4.56 -20.22 4.52
C SER A 592 -4.50 -19.39 5.80
N GLY A 593 -4.67 -20.05 6.95
CA GLY A 593 -4.53 -19.45 8.27
C GLY A 593 -3.17 -19.72 8.94
N PHE A 594 -2.27 -20.44 8.26
CA PHE A 594 -0.88 -20.70 8.71
C PHE A 594 -0.71 -21.33 10.11
N GLY A 595 -1.77 -21.95 10.65
CA GLY A 595 -1.82 -22.43 12.03
C GLY A 595 -1.82 -21.31 13.08
N CYS A 596 -2.01 -20.05 12.67
CA CYS A 596 -2.16 -18.88 13.52
C CYS A 596 -3.55 -18.82 14.14
N LEU A 597 -3.65 -18.21 15.31
CA LEU A 597 -4.94 -17.85 15.91
C LEU A 597 -5.49 -16.60 15.21
N LEU A 598 -6.83 -16.51 15.13
CA LEU A 598 -7.54 -15.37 14.55
C LEU A 598 -7.94 -14.36 15.64
N TRP A 599 -7.71 -13.10 15.36
CA TRP A 599 -8.39 -11.96 15.99
C TRP A 599 -9.31 -11.33 14.93
N VAL A 600 -10.52 -10.93 15.30
CA VAL A 600 -11.45 -10.27 14.37
C VAL A 600 -12.20 -9.13 15.07
N ALA A 601 -12.55 -8.09 14.32
CA ALA A 601 -13.38 -6.99 14.79
C ALA A 601 -14.84 -7.11 14.33
N ARG A 602 -15.78 -6.88 15.25
CA ARG A 602 -17.19 -6.52 14.95
C ARG A 602 -17.70 -5.67 16.10
N TYR A 603 -17.92 -4.38 15.85
CA TYR A 603 -18.45 -3.46 16.86
C TYR A 603 -19.97 -3.47 16.80
N SER A 604 -20.63 -4.04 17.81
CA SER A 604 -22.09 -4.04 17.88
C SER A 604 -22.58 -4.11 19.32
N ASN A 605 -23.60 -3.31 19.62
CA ASN A 605 -24.15 -3.21 20.97
C ASN A 605 -24.95 -4.48 21.37
N ASP A 606 -25.22 -5.39 20.42
CA ASP A 606 -26.05 -6.60 20.59
C ASP A 606 -25.26 -7.85 21.03
N TYR A 607 -23.94 -7.74 21.22
CA TYR A 607 -23.03 -8.87 21.50
C TYR A 607 -23.10 -10.05 20.51
N ARG A 608 -23.68 -9.89 19.31
CA ARG A 608 -23.69 -10.96 18.29
C ARG A 608 -22.29 -11.20 17.75
N ALA A 609 -21.94 -12.48 17.61
CA ALA A 609 -20.63 -12.90 17.15
C ALA A 609 -20.23 -12.30 15.77
N PRO A 610 -18.93 -12.05 15.54
CA PRO A 610 -18.39 -11.64 14.25
C PRO A 610 -18.56 -12.74 13.20
N ARG A 611 -18.61 -12.35 11.91
CA ARG A 611 -18.40 -13.28 10.81
C ARG A 611 -16.95 -13.78 10.91
N ILE A 612 -16.75 -15.07 11.14
CA ILE A 612 -15.41 -15.67 11.16
C ILE A 612 -14.87 -15.75 9.72
N PRO A 613 -13.70 -15.15 9.41
CA PRO A 613 -13.08 -15.30 8.12
C PRO A 613 -12.54 -16.72 7.89
N ARG A 614 -12.59 -17.19 6.65
CA ARG A 614 -11.98 -18.46 6.24
C ARG A 614 -10.44 -18.34 6.23
N PRO A 615 -9.70 -19.43 6.52
CA PRO A 615 -10.17 -20.78 6.78
C PRO A 615 -10.49 -21.07 8.26
N TRP A 616 -10.47 -20.07 9.13
CA TRP A 616 -10.76 -20.25 10.54
C TRP A 616 -12.21 -20.69 10.79
N ARG A 617 -12.40 -21.51 11.83
CA ARG A 617 -13.72 -21.95 12.31
C ARG A 617 -14.18 -21.22 13.58
N LYS A 618 -13.24 -20.60 14.29
CA LYS A 618 -13.48 -19.72 15.45
C LYS A 618 -12.41 -18.62 15.52
N ALA A 619 -12.77 -17.48 16.10
CA ALA A 619 -11.80 -16.48 16.54
C ALA A 619 -11.29 -16.83 17.95
N ALA A 620 -10.03 -16.52 18.23
CA ALA A 620 -9.45 -16.61 19.56
C ALA A 620 -9.66 -15.32 20.37
N ILE A 621 -9.66 -14.17 19.69
CA ILE A 621 -9.91 -12.85 20.28
C ILE A 621 -10.94 -12.12 19.41
N TRP A 622 -11.86 -11.39 20.05
CA TRP A 622 -12.79 -10.48 19.38
C TRP A 622 -12.70 -9.09 19.94
N GLN A 623 -12.42 -8.13 19.05
CA GLN A 623 -12.57 -6.71 19.29
C GLN A 623 -14.05 -6.36 19.10
N HIS A 624 -14.77 -6.30 20.22
CA HIS A 624 -16.22 -6.10 20.23
C HIS A 624 -16.61 -4.64 20.42
N SER A 625 -15.66 -3.77 20.78
CA SER A 625 -15.84 -2.33 20.89
C SER A 625 -14.61 -1.56 20.46
N ASN A 626 -14.81 -0.32 19.99
CA ASN A 626 -13.77 0.68 19.74
C ASN A 626 -13.92 1.96 20.60
N GLY A 627 -14.57 1.82 21.76
CA GLY A 627 -14.95 2.93 22.64
C GLY A 627 -16.13 3.78 22.14
N THR A 628 -16.39 3.81 20.83
CA THR A 628 -17.54 4.55 20.23
C THR A 628 -18.69 3.61 19.89
N TYR A 629 -18.39 2.50 19.23
CA TYR A 629 -19.32 1.48 18.77
C TYR A 629 -18.97 0.15 19.43
N GLY A 630 -19.98 -0.70 19.67
CA GLY A 630 -19.81 -1.87 20.54
C GLY A 630 -20.20 -1.59 21.99
N PRO A 631 -20.30 -2.61 22.83
CA PRO A 631 -21.06 -2.52 24.07
C PRO A 631 -20.30 -1.89 25.24
N VAL A 632 -18.96 -1.83 25.18
CA VAL A 632 -18.12 -1.22 26.22
C VAL A 632 -17.55 0.09 25.68
N LYS A 633 -18.12 1.23 26.08
CA LYS A 633 -17.74 2.57 25.59
C LYS A 633 -16.51 3.17 26.28
N HIS A 634 -16.20 2.69 27.47
CA HIS A 634 -15.18 3.27 28.33
C HIS A 634 -14.53 2.16 29.17
N VAL A 635 -13.21 2.17 29.26
CA VAL A 635 -12.43 1.32 30.17
C VAL A 635 -11.79 2.21 31.23
N PRO A 636 -11.99 1.98 32.54
CA PRO A 636 -11.36 2.76 33.60
C PRO A 636 -9.84 2.88 33.39
N GLY A 637 -9.32 4.10 33.49
CA GLY A 637 -7.90 4.40 33.27
C GLY A 637 -7.44 4.44 31.80
N PHE A 638 -8.28 4.07 30.83
CA PHE A 638 -7.99 4.16 29.39
C PHE A 638 -8.95 5.07 28.60
N GLY A 639 -10.17 5.27 29.10
CA GLY A 639 -11.19 6.03 28.38
C GLY A 639 -11.84 5.23 27.25
N PRO A 640 -12.30 5.89 26.17
CA PRO A 640 -12.72 5.24 24.93
C PRO A 640 -11.51 4.58 24.27
N VAL A 641 -11.54 3.26 24.16
CA VAL A 641 -10.43 2.42 23.67
C VAL A 641 -10.99 1.17 23.00
N ASP A 642 -10.17 0.51 22.18
CA ASP A 642 -10.49 -0.79 21.60
C ASP A 642 -10.54 -1.87 22.70
N VAL A 643 -11.69 -2.55 22.80
CA VAL A 643 -12.00 -3.51 23.88
C VAL A 643 -12.18 -4.90 23.30
N ASN A 644 -11.48 -5.83 23.93
CA ASN A 644 -11.33 -7.19 23.46
C ASN A 644 -11.68 -8.21 24.53
N ALA A 645 -12.15 -9.35 24.04
CA ALA A 645 -12.35 -10.54 24.85
C ALA A 645 -11.80 -11.79 24.18
N VAL A 646 -11.36 -12.73 25.02
CA VAL A 646 -10.80 -14.02 24.62
C VAL A 646 -11.93 -15.05 24.56
N HIS A 647 -11.87 -15.94 23.58
CA HIS A 647 -12.81 -17.05 23.49
C HIS A 647 -12.71 -17.95 24.72
N PRO A 648 -13.81 -18.35 25.38
CA PRO A 648 -13.77 -19.19 26.60
C PRO A 648 -12.90 -20.45 26.44
N ASP A 649 -13.07 -21.17 25.32
CA ASP A 649 -12.27 -22.35 24.97
C ASP A 649 -10.80 -22.07 24.54
N VAL A 650 -10.28 -20.85 24.70
CA VAL A 650 -8.89 -20.50 24.42
C VAL A 650 -8.21 -20.11 25.74
N PRO A 651 -7.40 -21.00 26.34
CA PRO A 651 -6.73 -20.68 27.58
C PRO A 651 -5.69 -19.58 27.35
N MET A 652 -5.51 -18.68 28.33
CA MET A 652 -4.53 -17.58 28.21
C MET A 652 -3.11 -18.07 27.93
N SER A 653 -2.74 -19.29 28.35
CA SER A 653 -1.45 -19.92 28.02
C SER A 653 -1.24 -20.14 26.52
N ALA A 654 -2.30 -20.37 25.74
CA ALA A 654 -2.22 -20.46 24.28
C ALA A 654 -1.99 -19.11 23.59
N LEU A 655 -2.13 -18.00 24.31
CA LEU A 655 -1.86 -16.63 23.85
C LEU A 655 -0.50 -16.10 24.33
N ARG A 656 0.36 -16.94 24.92
CA ARG A 656 1.65 -16.55 25.51
C ARG A 656 2.84 -16.95 24.65
N VAL A 657 3.86 -16.09 24.62
CA VAL A 657 5.21 -16.46 24.16
C VAL A 657 5.86 -17.36 25.22
N THR A 658 6.42 -18.49 24.82
CA THR A 658 7.13 -19.42 25.72
C THR A 658 8.60 -19.53 25.37
N LYS A 659 9.44 -20.10 26.26
CA LYS A 659 10.84 -20.42 25.93
C LYS A 659 10.92 -21.73 25.16
N VAL A 660 11.89 -21.87 24.27
CA VAL A 660 12.28 -23.19 23.73
C VAL A 660 12.77 -24.05 24.90
N ARG A 661 12.03 -25.12 25.22
CA ARG A 661 12.54 -26.17 26.12
C ARG A 661 13.74 -26.84 25.44
N ARG A 662 14.91 -26.83 26.10
CA ARG A 662 15.96 -27.82 25.78
C ARG A 662 15.38 -29.21 26.09
N PRO A 663 15.66 -30.25 25.29
CA PRO A 663 15.38 -31.61 25.72
C PRO A 663 16.09 -31.84 27.07
N ALA A 664 15.41 -32.47 28.01
CA ALA A 664 16.07 -32.91 29.23
C ALA A 664 17.16 -33.91 28.83
N THR A 665 18.36 -33.77 29.39
CA THR A 665 19.33 -34.87 29.38
C THR A 665 18.61 -36.09 29.95
N PRO A 666 18.57 -37.24 29.26
CA PRO A 666 17.98 -38.43 29.84
C PRO A 666 18.71 -38.74 31.15
N ALA A 667 17.95 -38.96 32.23
CA ALA A 667 18.54 -39.47 33.46
C ALA A 667 19.26 -40.80 33.16
N PRO A 668 20.40 -41.10 33.79
CA PRO A 668 21.05 -42.39 33.61
C PRO A 668 20.06 -43.49 33.93
N THR A 669 19.87 -44.41 32.98
CA THR A 669 18.97 -45.55 33.12
C THR A 669 19.37 -46.35 34.37
N PRO A 670 18.45 -46.67 35.28
CA PRO A 670 18.75 -47.59 36.38
C PRO A 670 19.28 -48.90 35.81
N ALA A 671 20.34 -49.46 36.40
CA ALA A 671 20.87 -50.75 35.98
C ALA A 671 19.76 -51.82 36.05
N PRO A 672 19.64 -52.72 35.06
CA PRO A 672 18.57 -53.71 35.04
C PRO A 672 18.70 -54.65 36.24
N THR A 673 17.61 -54.81 36.99
CA THR A 673 17.48 -55.83 38.03
C THR A 673 17.68 -57.23 37.41
N PRO A 674 18.47 -58.12 38.02
CA PRO A 674 18.69 -59.46 37.46
C PRO A 674 17.38 -60.25 37.38
N ALA A 675 17.16 -60.95 36.27
CA ALA A 675 16.07 -61.91 36.14
C ALA A 675 16.40 -63.21 36.92
N PRO A 676 15.39 -63.95 37.43
CA PRO A 676 15.61 -65.17 38.18
C PRO A 676 16.18 -66.31 37.30
N VAL A 677 17.10 -67.08 37.87
CA VAL A 677 17.84 -68.17 37.22
C VAL A 677 17.05 -69.49 37.28
N PRO A 678 16.89 -70.23 36.16
CA PRO A 678 16.50 -71.65 36.15
C PRO A 678 17.71 -72.59 36.30
N ASP A 679 17.44 -73.84 36.72
CA ASP A 679 18.40 -74.78 37.30
C ASP A 679 19.67 -75.16 36.51
N ARG A 680 20.70 -75.54 37.27
CA ARG A 680 22.04 -75.93 36.81
C ARG A 680 22.29 -77.45 37.04
N PRO A 681 22.73 -78.23 36.02
CA PRO A 681 23.20 -79.60 36.22
C PRO A 681 24.66 -79.66 36.74
N PRO A 682 25.14 -80.81 37.27
CA PRO A 682 25.97 -80.78 38.48
C PRO A 682 27.50 -81.03 38.34
N ARG A 683 28.26 -80.36 39.24
CA ARG A 683 29.63 -80.69 39.76
C ARG A 683 30.79 -80.63 38.74
N ARG A 684 32.07 -80.42 39.11
CA ARG A 684 32.82 -80.73 40.35
C ARG A 684 33.91 -79.68 40.68
N HIS A 685 34.28 -79.59 41.96
CA HIS A 685 35.57 -79.23 42.62
C HIS A 685 36.46 -78.14 41.99
N ASP A 686 37.15 -77.21 42.64
CA ASP A 686 37.46 -76.69 44.01
C ASP A 686 38.70 -75.76 43.75
N PRO A 687 39.27 -74.95 44.67
CA PRO A 687 38.79 -74.33 45.92
C PRO A 687 38.85 -72.77 45.86
N GLU A 688 38.77 -72.12 47.03
CA GLU A 688 38.73 -70.65 47.25
C GLU A 688 40.12 -70.09 47.76
N PRO A 689 40.25 -68.86 48.31
CA PRO A 689 40.90 -67.69 47.67
C PRO A 689 42.22 -67.24 48.36
N GLU A 690 42.78 -66.09 47.94
CA GLU A 690 43.36 -64.97 48.76
C GLU A 690 44.23 -64.01 47.88
N PRO A 691 44.69 -62.83 48.36
CA PRO A 691 43.96 -61.70 48.97
C PRO A 691 44.31 -60.35 48.27
N PRO A 692 43.77 -59.17 48.69
CA PRO A 692 43.93 -57.91 47.94
C PRO A 692 45.14 -57.04 48.40
N VAL A 693 45.66 -56.19 47.51
CA VAL A 693 46.64 -55.13 47.84
C VAL A 693 46.26 -53.80 47.19
N VAL A 694 46.42 -52.71 47.95
CA VAL A 694 46.08 -51.31 47.62
C VAL A 694 47.32 -50.58 47.10
N VAL A 695 47.20 -49.72 46.07
CA VAL A 695 48.11 -48.59 45.84
C VAL A 695 47.37 -47.36 45.26
N GLU A 696 47.88 -46.19 45.61
CA GLU A 696 47.38 -44.82 45.42
C GLU A 696 47.66 -44.17 44.03
N PRO A 697 47.19 -42.93 43.74
CA PRO A 697 47.05 -42.43 42.36
C PRO A 697 48.33 -41.82 41.76
N VAL A 698 48.42 -41.85 40.43
CA VAL A 698 49.54 -41.30 39.65
C VAL A 698 49.08 -40.14 38.77
N VAL A 699 49.88 -39.07 38.76
CA VAL A 699 49.73 -37.83 37.97
C VAL A 699 50.11 -38.09 36.51
N VAL A 700 49.52 -37.35 35.55
CA VAL A 700 49.92 -37.38 34.13
C VAL A 700 50.38 -35.99 33.69
N GLU A 701 51.56 -35.93 33.06
CA GLU A 701 52.28 -34.73 32.65
C GLU A 701 51.85 -34.17 31.27
N ALA A 702 52.41 -33.01 30.90
CA ALA A 702 52.23 -32.33 29.61
C ALA A 702 53.57 -32.16 28.85
N PRO A 703 53.53 -32.07 27.50
CA PRO A 703 54.51 -31.31 26.70
C PRO A 703 53.83 -30.47 25.58
N ALA A 704 54.44 -29.46 24.91
CA ALA A 704 55.70 -28.72 25.09
C ALA A 704 55.70 -27.40 24.22
N GLU A 705 56.72 -26.55 24.39
CA GLU A 705 57.00 -25.26 23.71
C GLU A 705 58.41 -25.28 23.05
N ALA A 706 58.85 -24.41 22.11
CA ALA A 706 58.26 -23.35 21.26
C ALA A 706 59.05 -23.31 19.90
N PRO A 707 59.12 -22.21 19.09
CA PRO A 707 60.09 -21.13 19.36
C PRO A 707 59.70 -19.69 18.90
N VAL A 708 60.57 -18.72 19.25
CA VAL A 708 60.53 -17.28 18.91
C VAL A 708 61.40 -16.96 17.69
N LEU A 709 61.05 -15.95 16.87
CA LEU A 709 61.95 -15.34 15.88
C LEU A 709 61.71 -13.83 15.64
N ASP A 710 62.66 -13.04 16.16
CA ASP A 710 63.30 -11.80 15.69
C ASP A 710 62.56 -10.56 15.09
N GLN A 711 63.24 -9.40 15.22
CA GLN A 711 62.88 -8.11 14.63
C GLN A 711 63.74 -7.79 13.39
N ALA A 712 63.16 -7.21 12.34
CA ALA A 712 63.91 -6.60 11.24
C ALA A 712 63.16 -5.42 10.58
N GLU A 713 63.95 -4.50 10.03
CA GLU A 713 63.66 -3.11 9.65
C GLU A 713 62.52 -2.84 8.64
N ALA A 714 62.04 -1.58 8.65
CA ALA A 714 61.09 -1.06 7.67
C ALA A 714 61.80 -0.52 6.41
N PRO A 715 61.33 -0.83 5.19
CA PRO A 715 61.92 -0.30 3.95
C PRO A 715 61.39 1.11 3.61
N ALA A 716 62.29 1.98 3.13
CA ALA A 716 61.99 3.34 2.72
C ALA A 716 61.17 3.43 1.42
N LEU A 717 60.40 4.52 1.27
CA LEU A 717 59.62 4.82 0.07
C LEU A 717 60.52 5.25 -1.10
N PRO A 718 60.30 4.77 -2.34
CA PRO A 718 61.02 5.23 -3.52
C PRO A 718 60.55 6.61 -3.98
N ALA A 719 61.48 7.44 -4.45
CA ALA A 719 61.19 8.78 -4.97
C ALA A 719 60.43 8.75 -6.32
N VAL A 720 59.55 9.73 -6.53
CA VAL A 720 58.76 9.88 -7.76
C VAL A 720 59.56 10.68 -8.80
N PRO A 721 59.70 10.22 -10.06
CA PRO A 721 60.34 11.01 -11.12
C PRO A 721 59.40 12.13 -11.62
N SER A 722 59.99 13.27 -11.99
CA SER A 722 59.30 14.44 -12.54
C SER A 722 59.45 14.54 -14.08
N VAL A 723 58.78 15.54 -14.69
CA VAL A 723 58.90 16.01 -16.10
C VAL A 723 58.02 15.25 -17.13
N PRO A 724 57.49 15.87 -18.23
CA PRO A 724 57.49 17.30 -18.65
C PRO A 724 56.10 17.96 -18.76
N SER A 725 56.10 19.29 -18.95
CA SER A 725 54.95 20.08 -19.44
C SER A 725 54.94 20.14 -20.97
N ALA A 726 53.76 20.21 -21.61
CA ALA A 726 53.63 20.31 -23.08
C ALA A 726 52.37 21.08 -23.54
N SER A 727 52.60 22.36 -23.84
CA SER A 727 52.02 23.25 -24.86
C SER A 727 50.62 23.05 -25.46
N SER A 728 49.93 24.18 -25.59
CA SER A 728 48.68 24.39 -26.32
C SER A 728 48.82 24.22 -27.84
N THR A 729 47.72 23.80 -28.48
CA THR A 729 47.40 24.18 -29.88
C THR A 729 45.88 24.29 -30.02
N ALA A 730 45.39 25.50 -30.32
CA ALA A 730 43.98 25.76 -30.53
C ALA A 730 43.58 25.53 -31.99
N VAL A 731 42.44 24.88 -32.23
CA VAL A 731 41.80 24.78 -33.55
C VAL A 731 40.47 25.52 -33.50
N ALA A 732 40.36 26.60 -34.26
CA ALA A 732 39.16 27.44 -34.31
C ALA A 732 38.09 26.86 -35.26
N LEU A 733 36.82 27.00 -34.88
CA LEU A 733 35.67 26.80 -35.76
C LEU A 733 35.02 28.16 -36.07
N PRO A 734 34.70 28.48 -37.34
CA PRO A 734 34.11 29.76 -37.72
C PRO A 734 32.60 29.77 -37.49
N GLY A 735 32.06 30.92 -37.06
CA GLY A 735 30.63 31.20 -37.13
C GLY A 735 29.87 31.27 -35.80
N ALA A 736 30.32 32.09 -34.85
CA ALA A 736 29.48 32.60 -33.78
C ALA A 736 29.74 34.10 -33.57
N SER A 737 28.71 34.93 -33.78
CA SER A 737 28.76 36.35 -33.41
C SER A 737 28.84 36.48 -31.89
N THR A 738 29.79 37.27 -31.40
CA THR A 738 30.03 37.50 -29.97
C THR A 738 29.56 38.90 -29.56
N ASP A 739 28.26 39.07 -29.40
CA ASP A 739 27.70 40.23 -28.72
C ASP A 739 27.19 39.83 -27.32
N GLY A 740 27.88 40.29 -26.28
CA GLY A 740 27.38 40.29 -24.90
C GLY A 740 27.98 39.29 -23.91
N LEU A 741 29.31 39.20 -23.78
CA LEU A 741 29.96 38.69 -22.56
C LEU A 741 31.14 39.59 -22.14
N PRO A 742 31.24 40.02 -20.87
CA PRO A 742 32.41 40.74 -20.36
C PRO A 742 33.60 39.80 -20.13
N ALA A 743 34.80 40.35 -20.22
CA ALA A 743 36.07 39.63 -20.17
C ALA A 743 36.58 39.32 -18.74
N SER A 744 37.73 38.64 -18.69
CA SER A 744 38.59 38.35 -17.53
C SER A 744 38.05 37.43 -16.42
N ALA A 745 38.06 36.13 -16.71
CA ALA A 745 38.75 35.19 -15.81
C ALA A 745 40.01 34.74 -16.55
N ASP A 746 41.17 34.85 -15.92
CA ASP A 746 42.46 34.56 -16.56
C ASP A 746 42.56 33.07 -16.88
N LEU A 747 42.63 32.73 -18.16
CA LEU A 747 42.46 31.36 -18.64
C LEU A 747 43.65 30.48 -18.22
N ASP A 748 44.84 31.06 -18.19
CA ASP A 748 46.07 30.37 -17.80
C ASP A 748 46.06 30.07 -16.29
N ALA A 749 45.57 31.00 -15.45
CA ALA A 749 45.35 30.74 -14.03
C ALA A 749 44.32 29.63 -13.76
N LEU A 750 43.29 29.49 -14.61
CA LEU A 750 42.33 28.38 -14.55
C LEU A 750 42.94 27.05 -15.02
N ILE A 751 43.85 27.07 -15.98
CA ILE A 751 44.61 25.90 -16.45
C ILE A 751 45.57 25.43 -15.35
N ASP A 752 46.34 26.33 -14.73
CA ASP A 752 47.23 26.01 -13.62
C ASP A 752 46.46 25.45 -12.41
N LEU A 753 45.30 26.02 -12.08
CA LEU A 753 44.42 25.46 -11.04
C LEU A 753 43.92 24.06 -11.39
N ALA A 754 43.63 23.79 -12.67
CA ALA A 754 43.19 22.48 -13.13
C ALA A 754 44.34 21.44 -13.08
N VAL A 755 45.56 21.83 -13.48
CA VAL A 755 46.76 20.98 -13.40
C VAL A 755 47.09 20.66 -11.95
N ALA A 756 47.14 21.67 -11.07
CA ALA A 756 47.37 21.47 -9.64
C ALA A 756 46.30 20.57 -9.00
N ARG A 757 45.04 20.68 -9.43
CA ARG A 757 43.94 19.82 -8.97
C ARG A 757 44.10 18.36 -9.40
N VAL A 758 44.56 18.11 -10.63
CA VAL A 758 44.84 16.76 -11.12
C VAL A 758 46.04 16.14 -10.40
N GLN A 759 47.09 16.93 -10.12
CA GLN A 759 48.24 16.49 -9.32
C GLN A 759 47.82 16.11 -7.89
N LEU A 760 47.03 16.96 -7.22
CA LEU A 760 46.48 16.67 -5.88
C LEU A 760 45.58 15.41 -5.86
N GLN A 761 44.74 15.23 -6.88
CA GLN A 761 43.91 14.03 -7.01
C GLN A 761 44.75 12.76 -7.22
N THR A 762 45.83 12.85 -8.00
CA THR A 762 46.74 11.74 -8.25
C THR A 762 47.51 11.36 -6.98
N ALA A 763 48.04 12.34 -6.24
CA ALA A 763 48.68 12.13 -4.95
C ALA A 763 47.73 11.51 -3.92
N ALA A 764 46.47 11.97 -3.84
CA ALA A 764 45.46 11.41 -2.95
C ALA A 764 45.09 9.96 -3.30
N GLN A 765 45.03 9.61 -4.58
CA GLN A 765 44.80 8.23 -5.02
C GLN A 765 45.98 7.31 -4.70
N GLN A 766 47.22 7.79 -4.85
CA GLN A 766 48.42 7.06 -4.46
C GLN A 766 48.47 6.83 -2.93
N LEU A 767 48.07 7.82 -2.14
CA LEU A 767 48.00 7.71 -0.67
C LEU A 767 46.92 6.70 -0.23
N LEU A 768 45.75 6.71 -0.86
CA LEU A 768 44.69 5.71 -0.65
C LEU A 768 45.15 4.29 -1.03
N ALA A 769 45.82 4.13 -2.17
CA ALA A 769 46.36 2.85 -2.61
C ALA A 769 47.53 2.34 -1.73
N ALA A 770 48.19 3.22 -0.99
CA ALA A 770 49.16 2.86 0.04
C ALA A 770 48.46 2.44 1.36
N LEU A 771 47.39 3.16 1.76
CA LEU A 771 46.57 2.81 2.92
C LEU A 771 45.90 1.44 2.78
N ASP A 772 45.33 1.12 1.61
CA ASP A 772 44.71 -0.18 1.30
C ASP A 772 45.70 -1.37 1.32
N ARG A 773 47.01 -1.11 1.43
CA ARG A 773 48.07 -2.14 1.54
C ARG A 773 48.59 -2.33 2.97
N LEU A 774 48.12 -1.55 3.94
CA LEU A 774 48.46 -1.73 5.35
C LEU A 774 47.49 -2.76 5.99
N PRO A 775 48.00 -3.77 6.73
CA PRO A 775 47.15 -4.75 7.40
C PRO A 775 46.37 -4.14 8.57
N GLU A 776 45.17 -4.67 8.81
CA GLU A 776 44.09 -4.08 9.60
C GLU A 776 44.25 -4.25 11.14
N ARG A 777 45.39 -3.81 11.71
CA ARG A 777 45.64 -3.77 13.17
C ARG A 777 45.62 -2.35 13.75
#